data_AF-A0A3N0Y3P1-F1
#
_entry.id   AF-A0A3N0Y3P1-F1
#
_cell.length_a   1.000
_cell.length_b   1.000
_cell.length_c   1.000
_cell.angle_alpha   90.00
_cell.angle_beta   90.00
_cell.angle_gamma   90.00
#
_symmetry.space_group_name_H-M   'P 1'
#
loop_
_entity.id
_entity.type
_entity.pdbx_description
1 polymer ?
#
loop_
_entity_poly.entity_id
_entity_poly.type
_entity_poly.pdbx_seq_one_letter_code
_entity_poly.pdbx_strand_id
1 'polypeptide(L)'
;MSSDPMTEEILRDDLRFYFMSPCEKYRTRRQLPWKLAVQILKIFMITLQLILFGLNNQLVVSYKEENLMAYKNLFLRGYSGVDEDDYSIAVYTKQNVYDSLYYAVDQYSQLRNLSVGPVSYAEENDTFLPMIICKKSYTRGSVEPPEESYDIDAQLETVCLALDPESATTWRMNNASFFELDFYRLVDIEITFALKGINLQTVRSLELPDCYTFFVKIVFDNSCHSGKVKLTLDFDDVSSVCKKWKISGTAQKNTHYLLIFDGFVIVVCLISAVLCTRSIILAVKLLQRFSSFCLENYNHKVCEDDQREFLNGWYILVIISDVLAIIGSILKMEIQAKSLTNYDVCSIFLGTSTLMVWVGVIRYLGYFEKYNVLILTMRAALPKVLRFCCCAGMIYLGYTFCGWIVLGPYHEKFEGLSRVAECLFSLVNGDDMFPTFADFEQKNTMVWLFSRAYLYSFISLFIYMVLSLFIALITDAYETIKGYQTTGFPMTELQRFLMEQKEGFPLQGQECGEVENVHPSVMLCCCKSHSGFDIKMARNNVCYHDQRMEFFYNNSNTTSDEWDKTQLILVQCVGSICCCFILVANAMIIAAVVTNRRFHYPFYYLLANLAASDFLAGIAYVYLMFNTGKISRDLTVQAYFFRQGLLDASLSASLTNLLVIALERYISIMSWKVHSNLTKRRVTLLIALVWGISIFMGAVPSLGWNCVCSLDLCSKLAPIFSRSYLIFWSVSNLVLFLIMVGIYLRIYLYVMKKTAVLKAHTSGSINRKRTPIKLIKTVMTVLGAFVICWTPGLVVLLLDGLKCERCEVLKFKRWLLLLAVLNSVINPIIYSYRDEEMWTTIKNLMCCVRIGTRRQRSSKANIQRGSGRETSSSLKENTAEDSKVSTQEMLKS
;
A
#
# COMPACT_ATOMS: atom_id res chain seq x y z
N MET A 1 50.02 26.22 26.23
CA MET A 1 49.37 27.53 26.39
C MET A 1 47.89 27.24 26.49
N SER A 2 47.24 27.50 27.63
CA SER A 2 45.85 27.06 27.86
C SER A 2 44.87 27.89 27.03
N SER A 3 43.95 27.24 26.30
CA SER A 3 42.78 27.90 25.74
C SER A 3 41.98 28.64 26.80
N ASP A 4 41.40 29.77 26.42
CA ASP A 4 40.36 30.44 27.22
C ASP A 4 39.18 29.47 27.45
N PRO A 5 38.80 29.16 28.71
CA PRO A 5 37.74 28.20 29.00
C PRO A 5 36.38 28.60 28.42
N MET A 6 36.13 29.90 28.22
CA MET A 6 34.91 30.38 27.54
C MET A 6 34.85 29.87 26.08
N THR A 7 36.00 29.75 25.41
CA THR A 7 36.08 29.28 24.02
C THR A 7 35.83 27.76 23.91
N GLU A 8 36.29 26.97 24.89
CA GLU A 8 35.98 25.54 25.01
C GLU A 8 34.48 25.31 25.24
N GLU A 9 33.88 26.04 26.18
CA GLU A 9 32.48 25.88 26.56
C GLU A 9 31.53 26.24 25.41
N ILE A 10 31.82 27.32 24.67
CA ILE A 10 31.10 27.67 23.43
C ILE A 10 31.21 26.57 22.37
N LEU A 11 32.39 25.97 22.18
CA LEU A 11 32.57 24.87 21.21
C LEU A 11 31.80 23.61 21.65
N ARG A 12 31.82 23.26 22.94
CA ARG A 12 31.05 22.16 23.52
C ARG A 12 29.56 22.36 23.30
N ASP A 13 29.03 23.57 23.49
CA ASP A 13 27.60 23.86 23.29
C ASP A 13 27.18 23.89 21.80
N ASP A 14 28.03 24.39 20.90
CA ASP A 14 27.82 24.27 19.45
C ASP A 14 27.75 22.80 19.01
N LEU A 15 28.61 21.94 19.56
CA LEU A 15 28.65 20.50 19.26
C LEU A 15 27.47 19.74 19.90
N ARG A 16 27.16 19.97 21.19
CA ARG A 16 25.95 19.46 21.86
C ARG A 16 24.71 19.81 21.04
N PHE A 17 24.60 21.07 20.61
CA PHE A 17 23.49 21.50 19.76
C PHE A 17 23.54 20.89 18.35
N TYR A 18 24.70 20.57 17.77
CA TYR A 18 24.76 19.87 16.49
C TYR A 18 24.19 18.44 16.57
N PHE A 19 24.56 17.65 17.57
CA PHE A 19 24.18 16.23 17.66
C PHE A 19 22.76 15.97 18.22
N MET A 20 22.17 16.89 19.00
CA MET A 20 20.78 16.78 19.51
C MET A 20 19.73 16.43 18.42
N SER A 21 18.68 15.70 18.78
CA SER A 21 17.56 15.41 17.87
C SER A 21 16.78 16.69 17.50
N PRO A 22 16.00 16.69 16.40
CA PRO A 22 15.12 17.80 16.05
C PRO A 22 14.09 18.13 17.15
N CYS A 23 13.71 17.13 17.94
CA CYS A 23 12.76 17.25 19.04
C CYS A 23 13.40 17.91 20.28
N GLU A 24 14.65 17.58 20.62
CA GLU A 24 15.42 18.33 21.63
C GLU A 24 15.66 19.76 21.16
N LYS A 25 16.11 19.97 19.91
CA LYS A 25 16.35 21.31 19.35
C LYS A 25 15.12 22.22 19.46
N TYR A 26 13.93 21.69 19.20
CA TYR A 26 12.67 22.40 19.42
C TYR A 26 12.35 22.61 20.92
N ARG A 27 12.60 21.62 21.79
CA ARG A 27 12.40 21.75 23.24
C ARG A 27 13.29 22.85 23.84
N THR A 28 14.56 22.92 23.42
CA THR A 28 15.58 23.85 23.93
C THR A 28 15.43 25.26 23.36
N ARG A 29 15.32 25.43 22.04
CA ARG A 29 15.30 26.77 21.38
C ARG A 29 13.92 27.24 20.90
N ARG A 30 12.86 26.43 21.03
CA ARG A 30 11.46 26.71 20.59
C ARG A 30 11.28 27.07 19.10
N GLN A 31 12.33 26.93 18.28
CA GLN A 31 12.27 27.17 16.83
C GLN A 31 11.66 25.96 16.10
N LEU A 32 10.62 26.21 15.30
CA LEU A 32 9.94 25.16 14.52
C LEU A 32 10.92 24.40 13.61
N PRO A 33 10.87 23.05 13.58
CA PRO A 33 11.82 22.24 12.82
C PRO A 33 11.48 22.20 11.32
N TRP A 34 11.56 23.33 10.63
CA TRP A 34 11.19 23.47 9.21
C TRP A 34 11.87 22.45 8.28
N LYS A 35 13.12 22.06 8.56
CA LYS A 35 13.81 20.97 7.82
C LYS A 35 13.05 19.64 7.86
N LEU A 36 12.40 19.30 8.97
CA LEU A 36 11.59 18.08 9.08
C LEU A 36 10.26 18.23 8.33
N ALA A 37 9.62 19.40 8.42
CA ALA A 37 8.38 19.68 7.70
C ALA A 37 8.55 19.61 6.17
N VAL A 38 9.66 20.17 5.64
CA VAL A 38 10.00 20.08 4.21
C VAL A 38 10.20 18.62 3.76
N GLN A 39 10.88 17.79 4.55
CA GLN A 39 11.10 16.38 4.20
C GLN A 39 9.79 15.56 4.25
N ILE A 40 8.92 15.80 5.24
CA ILE A 40 7.59 15.17 5.30
C ILE A 40 6.73 15.57 4.10
N LEU A 41 6.73 16.86 3.73
CA LEU A 41 6.07 17.33 2.51
C LEU A 41 6.65 16.65 1.26
N LYS A 42 7.99 16.56 1.17
CA LYS A 42 8.68 15.91 0.04
C LYS A 42 8.30 14.44 -0.12
N ILE A 43 8.27 13.66 0.96
CA ILE A 43 7.85 12.25 0.95
C ILE A 43 6.46 12.10 0.34
N PHE A 44 5.49 12.91 0.80
CA PHE A 44 4.13 12.91 0.27
C PHE A 44 4.09 13.33 -1.21
N MET A 45 4.76 14.42 -1.55
CA MET A 45 4.78 15.01 -2.89
C MET A 45 5.36 14.07 -3.94
N ILE A 46 6.55 13.50 -3.71
CA ILE A 46 7.20 12.56 -4.64
C ILE A 46 6.40 11.25 -4.74
N THR A 47 5.88 10.72 -3.63
CA THR A 47 5.08 9.49 -3.67
C THR A 47 3.79 9.70 -4.48
N LEU A 48 3.11 10.83 -4.31
CA LEU A 48 1.94 11.19 -5.12
C LEU A 48 2.32 11.42 -6.60
N GLN A 49 3.48 12.02 -6.86
CA GLN A 49 4.02 12.19 -8.22
C GLN A 49 4.23 10.86 -8.94
N LEU A 50 4.84 9.89 -8.26
CA LEU A 50 5.09 8.55 -8.79
C LEU A 50 3.79 7.78 -9.01
N ILE A 51 2.83 7.86 -8.08
CA ILE A 51 1.52 7.20 -8.24
C ILE A 51 0.76 7.77 -9.45
N LEU A 52 0.74 9.10 -9.62
CA LEU A 52 0.09 9.73 -10.77
C LEU A 52 0.78 9.40 -12.11
N PHE A 53 2.12 9.34 -12.12
CA PHE A 53 2.89 8.91 -13.29
C PHE A 53 2.65 7.43 -13.63
N GLY A 54 2.78 6.55 -12.63
CA GLY A 54 2.65 5.10 -12.79
C GLY A 54 1.27 4.67 -13.26
N LEU A 55 0.19 5.30 -12.76
CA LEU A 55 -1.17 5.04 -13.24
C LEU A 55 -1.37 5.40 -14.72
N ASN A 56 -0.67 6.40 -15.24
CA ASN A 56 -0.71 6.75 -16.67
C ASN A 56 0.20 5.82 -17.49
N ASN A 57 1.42 5.55 -17.00
CA ASN A 57 2.35 4.62 -17.65
C ASN A 57 1.75 3.22 -17.79
N GLN A 58 1.01 2.74 -16.79
CA GLN A 58 0.28 1.46 -16.85
C GLN A 58 -0.74 1.41 -17.99
N LEU A 59 -1.43 2.52 -18.30
CA LEU A 59 -2.39 2.60 -19.43
C LEU A 59 -1.69 2.68 -20.79
N VAL A 60 -0.43 3.16 -20.83
CA VAL A 60 0.41 3.15 -22.03
C VAL A 60 0.97 1.75 -22.28
N VAL A 61 1.60 1.13 -21.28
CA VAL A 61 2.19 -0.22 -21.37
C VAL A 61 1.10 -1.26 -21.69
N SER A 62 -0.02 -1.25 -20.96
CA SER A 62 -1.15 -2.16 -21.24
C SER A 62 -1.72 -1.99 -22.65
N TYR A 63 -1.70 -0.78 -23.23
CA TYR A 63 -2.10 -0.57 -24.62
C TYR A 63 -1.08 -1.14 -25.60
N LYS A 64 0.23 -1.05 -25.32
CA LYS A 64 1.27 -1.71 -26.15
C LYS A 64 1.11 -3.24 -26.11
N GLU A 65 1.02 -3.82 -24.92
CA GLU A 65 0.84 -5.27 -24.70
C GLU A 65 -0.43 -5.81 -25.39
N GLU A 66 -1.58 -5.12 -25.24
CA GLU A 66 -2.84 -5.48 -25.92
C GLU A 66 -2.71 -5.45 -27.45
N ASN A 67 -2.00 -4.47 -28.03
CA ASN A 67 -1.77 -4.42 -29.48
C ASN A 67 -0.75 -5.48 -29.94
N LEU A 68 0.30 -5.78 -29.15
CA LEU A 68 1.28 -6.81 -29.50
C LEU A 68 0.61 -8.19 -29.57
N MET A 69 -0.19 -8.53 -28.56
CA MET A 69 -0.97 -9.78 -28.58
C MET A 69 -1.99 -9.79 -29.71
N ALA A 70 -2.63 -8.66 -30.05
CA ALA A 70 -3.51 -8.57 -31.21
C ALA A 70 -2.75 -8.79 -32.54
N TYR A 71 -1.56 -8.21 -32.70
CA TYR A 71 -0.74 -8.38 -33.91
C TYR A 71 -0.16 -9.78 -34.04
N LYS A 72 0.27 -10.42 -32.94
CA LYS A 72 0.61 -11.87 -32.94
C LYS A 72 -0.58 -12.71 -33.44
N ASN A 73 -1.80 -12.48 -32.94
CA ASN A 73 -3.00 -13.20 -33.38
C ASN A 73 -3.44 -12.88 -34.82
N LEU A 74 -3.14 -11.69 -35.35
CA LEU A 74 -3.52 -11.29 -36.71
C LEU A 74 -2.52 -11.72 -37.79
N PHE A 75 -1.21 -11.73 -37.50
CA PHE A 75 -0.18 -11.96 -38.51
C PHE A 75 0.55 -13.31 -38.38
N LEU A 76 0.55 -13.95 -37.21
CA LEU A 76 1.17 -15.26 -37.02
C LEU A 76 0.13 -16.39 -37.16
N ARG A 77 0.28 -17.19 -38.22
CA ARG A 77 -0.65 -18.27 -38.54
C ARG A 77 -0.64 -19.35 -37.45
N GLY A 78 -1.79 -19.57 -36.81
CA GLY A 78 -1.98 -20.64 -35.84
C GLY A 78 -1.49 -20.34 -34.42
N TYR A 79 -1.23 -19.06 -34.09
CA TYR A 79 -0.87 -18.66 -32.74
C TYR A 79 -1.95 -19.08 -31.71
N SER A 80 -1.53 -19.70 -30.61
CA SER A 80 -2.40 -20.28 -29.58
C SER A 80 -2.78 -19.29 -28.47
N GLY A 81 -2.17 -18.09 -28.46
CA GLY A 81 -2.22 -17.15 -27.34
C GLY A 81 -1.16 -17.38 -26.25
N VAL A 82 -0.30 -18.38 -26.42
CA VAL A 82 0.89 -18.66 -25.59
C VAL A 82 2.08 -18.86 -26.53
N ASP A 83 3.22 -18.24 -26.22
CA ASP A 83 4.47 -18.45 -26.96
C ASP A 83 5.13 -19.78 -26.53
N GLU A 84 5.77 -20.51 -27.45
CA GLU A 84 6.30 -21.85 -27.18
C GLU A 84 7.71 -21.79 -26.54
N ASP A 85 8.67 -21.17 -27.22
CA ASP A 85 10.03 -20.94 -26.73
C ASP A 85 10.39 -19.45 -26.84
N ASP A 86 10.85 -18.80 -25.75
CA ASP A 86 11.45 -17.44 -25.75
C ASP A 86 10.72 -16.44 -26.69
N TYR A 87 9.41 -16.30 -26.51
CA TYR A 87 8.49 -15.42 -27.27
C TYR A 87 8.27 -15.77 -28.78
N SER A 88 8.68 -16.96 -29.23
CA SER A 88 8.60 -17.43 -30.62
C SER A 88 7.63 -18.61 -30.85
N ILE A 89 7.26 -18.82 -32.12
CA ILE A 89 6.52 -19.98 -32.64
C ILE A 89 7.44 -20.79 -33.56
N ALA A 90 7.40 -22.12 -33.49
CA ALA A 90 8.25 -22.98 -34.31
C ALA A 90 7.59 -23.49 -35.61
N VAL A 91 8.34 -23.48 -36.72
CA VAL A 91 7.91 -24.04 -38.01
C VAL A 91 8.94 -25.04 -38.55
N TYR A 92 8.46 -26.24 -38.92
CA TYR A 92 9.30 -27.41 -39.21
C TYR A 92 9.23 -27.92 -40.66
N THR A 93 8.47 -27.27 -41.56
CA THR A 93 8.34 -27.70 -42.97
C THR A 93 8.40 -26.51 -43.92
N LYS A 94 8.99 -26.72 -45.10
CA LYS A 94 9.08 -25.70 -46.17
C LYS A 94 7.70 -25.16 -46.55
N GLN A 95 6.70 -26.04 -46.65
CA GLN A 95 5.32 -25.63 -46.94
C GLN A 95 4.78 -24.73 -45.84
N ASN A 96 4.98 -25.05 -44.56
CA ASN A 96 4.48 -24.22 -43.46
C ASN A 96 5.17 -22.84 -43.40
N VAL A 97 6.44 -22.73 -43.82
CA VAL A 97 7.12 -21.42 -43.95
C VAL A 97 6.45 -20.58 -45.03
N TYR A 98 6.21 -21.13 -46.22
CA TYR A 98 5.46 -20.46 -47.28
C TYR A 98 4.04 -20.08 -46.82
N ASP A 99 3.32 -21.03 -46.22
CA ASP A 99 1.96 -20.86 -45.72
C ASP A 99 1.81 -19.78 -44.63
N SER A 100 2.84 -19.55 -43.82
CA SER A 100 2.89 -18.47 -42.82
C SER A 100 3.33 -17.13 -43.41
N LEU A 101 4.31 -17.12 -44.32
CA LEU A 101 4.73 -15.92 -45.07
C LEU A 101 3.56 -15.36 -45.90
N TYR A 102 2.86 -16.22 -46.63
CA TYR A 102 1.71 -15.86 -47.45
C TYR A 102 0.50 -15.43 -46.60
N TYR A 103 0.34 -15.99 -45.40
CA TYR A 103 -0.69 -15.56 -44.45
C TYR A 103 -0.43 -14.14 -43.95
N ALA A 104 0.79 -13.80 -43.52
CA ALA A 104 1.12 -12.46 -43.03
C ALA A 104 0.83 -11.36 -44.08
N VAL A 105 1.18 -11.59 -45.36
CA VAL A 105 0.91 -10.64 -46.45
C VAL A 105 -0.60 -10.53 -46.77
N ASP A 106 -1.33 -11.65 -46.77
CA ASP A 106 -2.78 -11.68 -46.98
C ASP A 106 -3.53 -10.92 -45.87
N GLN A 107 -3.19 -11.18 -44.60
CA GLN A 107 -3.76 -10.50 -43.44
C GLN A 107 -3.44 -9.00 -43.44
N TYR A 108 -2.24 -8.58 -43.87
CA TYR A 108 -1.91 -7.16 -44.05
C TYR A 108 -2.78 -6.52 -45.13
N SER A 109 -2.97 -7.15 -46.30
CA SER A 109 -3.82 -6.61 -47.37
C SER A 109 -5.28 -6.41 -46.94
N GLN A 110 -5.78 -7.30 -46.07
CA GLN A 110 -7.17 -7.32 -45.59
C GLN A 110 -7.37 -6.60 -44.24
N LEU A 111 -6.34 -5.98 -43.68
CA LEU A 111 -6.30 -5.46 -42.29
C LEU A 111 -7.52 -4.60 -41.92
N ARG A 112 -7.97 -3.73 -42.84
CA ARG A 112 -9.14 -2.84 -42.64
C ARG A 112 -10.47 -3.57 -42.41
N ASN A 113 -10.58 -4.82 -42.86
CA ASN A 113 -11.79 -5.64 -42.72
C ASN A 113 -11.71 -6.63 -41.56
N LEU A 114 -10.49 -7.02 -41.16
CA LEU A 114 -10.23 -8.06 -40.14
C LEU A 114 -9.95 -7.48 -38.75
N SER A 115 -9.35 -6.30 -38.66
CA SER A 115 -9.00 -5.68 -37.38
C SER A 115 -10.24 -5.16 -36.64
N VAL A 116 -10.38 -5.56 -35.37
CA VAL A 116 -11.35 -4.99 -34.41
C VAL A 116 -10.85 -3.67 -33.82
N GLY A 117 -9.54 -3.42 -33.86
CA GLY A 117 -8.91 -2.21 -33.33
C GLY A 117 -8.97 -1.02 -34.29
N PRO A 118 -8.96 0.24 -33.79
CA PRO A 118 -8.89 1.45 -34.62
C PRO A 118 -7.47 1.63 -35.17
N VAL A 119 -7.08 0.75 -36.10
CA VAL A 119 -5.75 0.64 -36.69
C VAL A 119 -5.83 0.91 -38.19
N SER A 120 -4.91 1.71 -38.71
CA SER A 120 -4.75 1.97 -40.14
C SER A 120 -3.32 1.65 -40.60
N TYR A 121 -3.11 1.58 -41.91
CA TYR A 121 -1.76 1.71 -42.47
C TYR A 121 -1.14 3.05 -42.06
N ALA A 122 0.18 3.11 -41.94
CA ALA A 122 0.88 4.38 -41.80
C ALA A 122 0.95 5.13 -43.14
N GLU A 123 1.08 6.45 -43.04
CA GLU A 123 1.05 7.38 -44.16
C GLU A 123 2.09 8.48 -43.92
N GLU A 124 2.84 8.83 -44.95
CA GLU A 124 3.78 9.95 -44.97
C GLU A 124 3.56 10.75 -46.26
N ASN A 125 3.44 12.07 -46.14
CA ASN A 125 3.14 12.99 -47.25
C ASN A 125 1.97 12.54 -48.14
N ASP A 126 0.88 12.09 -47.50
CA ASP A 126 -0.34 11.53 -48.11
C ASP A 126 -0.14 10.29 -49.00
N THR A 127 1.01 9.61 -48.88
CA THR A 127 1.30 8.27 -49.45
C THR A 127 1.39 7.21 -48.35
N PHE A 128 0.99 5.96 -48.63
CA PHE A 128 1.10 4.86 -47.66
C PHE A 128 2.57 4.42 -47.51
N LEU A 129 2.96 4.01 -46.31
CA LEU A 129 4.23 3.29 -46.11
C LEU A 129 4.03 1.81 -46.48
N PRO A 130 4.79 1.25 -47.44
CA PRO A 130 4.61 -0.12 -47.91
C PRO A 130 5.04 -1.15 -46.86
N MET A 131 4.56 -2.38 -47.02
CA MET A 131 5.19 -3.55 -46.41
C MET A 131 6.48 -3.88 -47.17
N ILE A 132 7.58 -4.06 -46.46
CA ILE A 132 8.87 -4.48 -47.02
C ILE A 132 9.15 -5.90 -46.54
N ILE A 133 9.41 -6.81 -47.48
CA ILE A 133 9.83 -8.19 -47.22
C ILE A 133 11.28 -8.32 -47.70
N CYS A 134 12.22 -8.60 -46.81
CA CYS A 134 13.62 -8.86 -47.15
C CYS A 134 13.98 -10.32 -46.85
N LYS A 135 14.65 -11.01 -47.78
CA LYS A 135 15.29 -12.30 -47.52
C LYS A 135 16.81 -12.12 -47.46
N LYS A 136 17.44 -12.62 -46.40
CA LYS A 136 18.90 -12.64 -46.23
C LYS A 136 19.43 -14.05 -46.51
N SER A 137 20.42 -14.17 -47.38
CA SER A 137 20.97 -15.46 -47.81
C SER A 137 22.48 -15.38 -48.05
N TYR A 138 23.20 -16.48 -47.92
CA TYR A 138 24.58 -16.56 -48.39
C TYR A 138 24.65 -16.35 -49.91
N THR A 139 25.50 -15.42 -50.35
CA THR A 139 25.72 -15.02 -51.76
C THR A 139 26.07 -16.22 -52.64
N ARG A 140 26.97 -17.08 -52.17
CA ARG A 140 27.42 -18.30 -52.85
C ARG A 140 27.23 -19.48 -51.92
N GLY A 141 26.64 -20.54 -52.46
CA GLY A 141 26.40 -21.80 -51.77
C GLY A 141 26.00 -22.86 -52.79
N SER A 142 26.80 -23.91 -52.92
CA SER A 142 26.44 -25.12 -53.66
C SER A 142 26.48 -26.31 -52.72
N VAL A 143 25.34 -26.98 -52.56
CA VAL A 143 25.23 -28.22 -51.78
C VAL A 143 24.61 -29.28 -52.69
N GLU A 144 25.46 -30.00 -53.42
CA GLU A 144 25.11 -31.32 -53.91
C GLU A 144 25.49 -32.33 -52.82
N PRO A 145 24.52 -33.03 -52.19
CA PRO A 145 24.81 -33.96 -51.11
C PRO A 145 25.13 -35.40 -51.61
N PRO A 146 26.15 -35.59 -52.46
CA PRO A 146 26.93 -36.82 -52.42
C PRO A 146 28.47 -36.63 -52.36
N GLU A 147 29.00 -35.40 -52.48
CA GLU A 147 30.46 -35.14 -52.44
C GLU A 147 30.84 -34.20 -51.30
N GLU A 148 31.99 -34.45 -50.65
CA GLU A 148 32.35 -33.91 -49.32
C GLU A 148 32.80 -32.43 -49.31
N SER A 149 32.60 -31.68 -50.40
CA SER A 149 33.08 -30.30 -50.57
C SER A 149 31.95 -29.27 -50.51
N TYR A 150 31.96 -28.42 -49.47
CA TYR A 150 31.05 -27.28 -49.31
C TYR A 150 31.75 -25.97 -49.69
N ASP A 151 31.26 -25.30 -50.74
CA ASP A 151 31.69 -23.95 -51.14
C ASP A 151 30.60 -22.94 -50.76
N ILE A 152 30.81 -22.22 -49.66
CA ILE A 152 29.89 -21.24 -49.09
C ILE A 152 30.65 -19.94 -48.82
N ASP A 153 30.19 -18.83 -49.40
CA ASP A 153 30.68 -17.49 -49.04
C ASP A 153 29.83 -16.94 -47.89
N ALA A 154 30.48 -16.56 -46.80
CA ALA A 154 29.84 -15.99 -45.61
C ALA A 154 29.26 -14.58 -45.84
N GLN A 155 29.53 -13.95 -46.98
CA GLN A 155 28.87 -12.70 -47.36
C GLN A 155 27.37 -12.89 -47.57
N LEU A 156 26.58 -12.12 -46.83
CA LEU A 156 25.12 -12.12 -46.89
C LEU A 156 24.61 -11.19 -47.99
N GLU A 157 23.91 -11.76 -48.96
CA GLU A 157 23.05 -11.03 -49.89
C GLU A 157 21.71 -10.73 -49.21
N THR A 158 21.19 -9.51 -49.38
CA THR A 158 19.85 -9.12 -48.88
C THR A 158 19.02 -8.63 -50.05
N VAL A 159 17.95 -9.37 -50.38
CA VAL A 159 17.03 -9.03 -51.48
C VAL A 159 15.70 -8.63 -50.88
N CYS A 160 15.20 -7.43 -51.19
CA CYS A 160 13.98 -6.88 -50.62
C CYS A 160 12.91 -6.60 -51.70
N LEU A 161 11.64 -6.78 -51.32
CA LEU A 161 10.45 -6.48 -52.09
C LEU A 161 9.56 -5.52 -51.30
N ALA A 162 9.13 -4.42 -51.91
CA ALA A 162 8.14 -3.50 -51.34
C ALA A 162 6.74 -3.79 -51.91
N LEU A 163 5.71 -3.71 -51.06
CA LEU A 163 4.31 -3.95 -51.38
C LEU A 163 3.43 -2.84 -50.76
N ASP A 164 2.94 -1.93 -51.59
CA ASP A 164 1.89 -0.97 -51.19
C ASP A 164 0.58 -1.71 -50.88
N PRO A 165 -0.28 -1.22 -49.95
CA PRO A 165 -1.53 -1.88 -49.58
C PRO A 165 -2.47 -2.23 -50.74
N GLU A 166 -2.46 -1.46 -51.84
CA GLU A 166 -3.25 -1.75 -53.03
C GLU A 166 -2.62 -2.88 -53.87
N SER A 167 -1.29 -2.85 -54.04
CA SER A 167 -0.51 -3.90 -54.72
C SER A 167 -0.52 -5.24 -53.96
N ALA A 168 -0.65 -5.18 -52.63
CA ALA A 168 -0.74 -6.34 -51.74
C ALA A 168 -1.99 -7.22 -51.95
N THR A 169 -2.87 -6.86 -52.89
CA THR A 169 -3.96 -7.70 -53.37
C THR A 169 -3.60 -8.60 -54.58
N THR A 170 -2.52 -8.29 -55.31
CA THR A 170 -2.17 -8.96 -56.60
C THR A 170 -0.77 -9.59 -56.64
N TRP A 171 0.06 -9.40 -55.59
CA TRP A 171 1.45 -9.89 -55.50
C TRP A 171 1.67 -11.35 -55.92
N ARG A 172 0.71 -12.26 -55.65
CA ARG A 172 0.81 -13.70 -55.98
C ARG A 172 1.00 -13.97 -57.48
N MET A 173 0.54 -13.08 -58.36
CA MET A 173 0.71 -13.24 -59.82
C MET A 173 1.92 -12.48 -60.36
N ASN A 174 2.32 -11.38 -59.72
CA ASN A 174 3.34 -10.48 -60.27
C ASN A 174 4.76 -10.79 -59.78
N ASN A 175 4.93 -11.30 -58.55
CA ASN A 175 6.22 -11.34 -57.86
C ASN A 175 6.73 -12.77 -57.57
N ALA A 176 6.27 -13.77 -58.32
CA ALA A 176 6.49 -15.20 -58.02
C ALA A 176 7.97 -15.58 -57.81
N SER A 177 8.89 -15.02 -58.61
CA SER A 177 10.34 -15.28 -58.51
C SER A 177 10.99 -14.74 -57.22
N PHE A 178 10.43 -13.70 -56.60
CA PHE A 178 10.92 -13.23 -55.30
C PHE A 178 10.65 -14.27 -54.20
N PHE A 179 9.52 -14.96 -54.28
CA PHE A 179 9.10 -15.97 -53.30
C PHE A 179 9.74 -17.35 -53.53
N GLU A 180 10.66 -17.50 -54.48
CA GLU A 180 11.48 -18.71 -54.56
C GLU A 180 12.56 -18.68 -53.46
N LEU A 181 12.48 -19.63 -52.51
CA LEU A 181 13.33 -19.67 -51.31
C LEU A 181 14.31 -20.85 -51.31
N ASP A 182 15.59 -20.55 -51.49
CA ASP A 182 16.68 -21.50 -51.30
C ASP A 182 16.99 -21.71 -49.81
N PHE A 183 16.19 -22.54 -49.14
CA PHE A 183 16.30 -22.86 -47.70
C PHE A 183 17.69 -23.33 -47.21
N TYR A 184 18.61 -23.72 -48.10
CA TYR A 184 19.98 -24.10 -47.74
C TYR A 184 20.90 -22.89 -47.52
N ARG A 185 20.69 -21.78 -48.25
CA ARG A 185 21.44 -20.52 -48.09
C ARG A 185 20.69 -19.46 -47.28
N LEU A 186 19.38 -19.62 -47.11
CA LEU A 186 18.50 -18.68 -46.41
C LEU A 186 18.85 -18.61 -44.92
N VAL A 187 19.23 -17.42 -44.44
CA VAL A 187 19.56 -17.16 -43.03
C VAL A 187 18.34 -16.61 -42.29
N ASP A 188 17.68 -15.59 -42.85
CA ASP A 188 16.41 -15.08 -42.33
C ASP A 188 15.48 -14.54 -43.43
N ILE A 189 14.20 -14.39 -43.08
CA ILE A 189 13.26 -13.50 -43.79
C ILE A 189 12.70 -12.50 -42.78
N GLU A 190 12.73 -11.23 -43.15
CA GLU A 190 12.30 -10.12 -42.32
C GLU A 190 11.18 -9.35 -43.03
N ILE A 191 9.99 -9.32 -42.43
CA ILE A 191 8.84 -8.55 -42.90
C ILE A 191 8.68 -7.34 -41.99
N THR A 192 8.72 -6.12 -42.55
CA THR A 192 8.52 -4.87 -41.81
C THR A 192 7.40 -4.04 -42.42
N PHE A 193 6.54 -3.46 -41.58
CA PHE A 193 5.48 -2.54 -42.02
C PHE A 193 5.04 -1.60 -40.90
N ALA A 194 4.61 -0.40 -41.26
CA ALA A 194 4.18 0.61 -40.30
C ALA A 194 2.64 0.70 -40.23
N LEU A 195 2.09 0.60 -39.02
CA LEU A 195 0.67 0.79 -38.70
C LEU A 195 0.49 2.02 -37.81
N LYS A 196 -0.68 2.67 -37.87
CA LYS A 196 -1.06 3.76 -36.96
C LYS A 196 -2.24 3.34 -36.09
N GLY A 197 -2.18 3.66 -34.80
CA GLY A 197 -3.24 3.41 -33.82
C GLY A 197 -3.48 4.63 -32.92
N ILE A 198 -4.66 4.70 -32.31
CA ILE A 198 -5.02 5.79 -31.38
C ILE A 198 -5.37 5.20 -30.01
N ASN A 199 -4.65 5.60 -28.96
CA ASN A 199 -5.00 5.21 -27.60
C ASN A 199 -6.19 6.03 -27.09
N LEU A 200 -7.38 5.44 -27.15
CA LEU A 200 -8.63 6.04 -26.64
C LEU A 200 -8.83 5.83 -25.12
N GLN A 201 -7.96 5.07 -24.45
CA GLN A 201 -8.09 4.82 -23.01
C GLN A 201 -7.74 6.07 -22.19
N THR A 202 -6.74 6.87 -22.60
CA THR A 202 -6.31 8.11 -21.91
C THR A 202 -7.40 9.19 -21.86
N VAL A 203 -8.34 9.17 -22.81
CA VAL A 203 -9.52 10.07 -22.79
C VAL A 203 -10.40 9.80 -21.57
N ARG A 204 -10.38 8.57 -21.01
CA ARG A 204 -11.10 8.21 -19.78
C ARG A 204 -10.43 8.75 -18.51
N SER A 205 -9.11 8.92 -18.51
CA SER A 205 -8.35 9.59 -17.43
C SER A 205 -8.34 11.12 -17.53
N LEU A 206 -9.08 11.69 -18.49
CA LEU A 206 -9.16 13.13 -18.80
C LEU A 206 -7.86 13.72 -19.35
N GLU A 207 -7.04 12.89 -20.02
CA GLU A 207 -5.89 13.34 -20.80
C GLU A 207 -6.22 13.39 -22.30
N LEU A 208 -5.25 13.78 -23.12
CA LEU A 208 -5.37 13.79 -24.58
C LEU A 208 -5.07 12.39 -25.15
N PRO A 209 -5.70 11.97 -26.25
CA PRO A 209 -5.34 10.73 -26.94
C PRO A 209 -3.98 10.88 -27.63
N ASP A 210 -3.14 9.87 -27.45
CA ASP A 210 -1.88 9.73 -28.18
C ASP A 210 -2.07 8.91 -29.46
N CYS A 211 -1.43 9.35 -30.54
CA CYS A 211 -1.40 8.67 -31.82
C CYS A 211 -0.07 7.90 -31.94
N TYR A 212 -0.13 6.58 -31.91
CA TYR A 212 1.04 5.70 -32.02
C TYR A 212 1.26 5.31 -33.48
N THR A 213 2.53 5.26 -33.89
CA THR A 213 2.94 4.53 -35.09
C THR A 213 3.73 3.31 -34.63
N PHE A 214 3.26 2.12 -34.99
CA PHE A 214 3.86 0.82 -34.66
C PHE A 214 4.61 0.31 -35.90
N PHE A 215 5.91 0.08 -35.77
CA PHE A 215 6.76 -0.52 -36.79
C PHE A 215 6.85 -2.02 -36.52
N VAL A 216 5.89 -2.76 -37.07
CA VAL A 216 5.77 -4.20 -36.86
C VAL A 216 6.87 -4.92 -37.64
N LYS A 217 7.59 -5.82 -36.97
CA LYS A 217 8.66 -6.63 -37.52
C LYS A 217 8.37 -8.10 -37.24
N ILE A 218 8.31 -8.90 -38.32
CA ILE A 218 8.16 -10.36 -38.26
C ILE A 218 9.45 -10.97 -38.80
N VAL A 219 10.09 -11.84 -38.02
CA VAL A 219 11.34 -12.51 -38.42
C VAL A 219 11.13 -14.02 -38.47
N PHE A 220 11.55 -14.62 -39.59
CA PHE A 220 11.67 -16.05 -39.80
C PHE A 220 13.16 -16.39 -39.70
N ASP A 221 13.62 -16.74 -38.50
CA ASP A 221 15.01 -17.08 -38.21
C ASP A 221 15.31 -18.54 -38.56
N ASN A 222 16.23 -18.75 -39.49
CA ASN A 222 16.76 -20.04 -39.91
C ASN A 222 18.30 -20.13 -39.68
N SER A 223 18.89 -19.21 -38.91
CA SER A 223 20.35 -19.08 -38.74
C SER A 223 21.04 -20.33 -38.19
N CYS A 224 20.34 -21.14 -37.40
CA CYS A 224 20.83 -22.43 -36.91
C CYS A 224 20.77 -23.57 -37.96
N HIS A 225 20.11 -23.37 -39.10
CA HIS A 225 19.86 -24.33 -40.19
C HIS A 225 19.36 -25.73 -39.72
N SER A 226 18.74 -25.81 -38.53
CA SER A 226 18.43 -27.06 -37.82
C SER A 226 17.14 -27.75 -38.26
N GLY A 227 16.47 -27.25 -39.30
CA GLY A 227 15.13 -27.67 -39.72
C GLY A 227 13.99 -27.11 -38.85
N LYS A 228 14.30 -26.34 -37.80
CA LYS A 228 13.35 -25.55 -36.99
C LYS A 228 13.55 -24.07 -37.31
N VAL A 229 12.64 -23.49 -38.10
CA VAL A 229 12.59 -22.04 -38.33
C VAL A 229 11.81 -21.41 -37.18
N LYS A 230 12.37 -20.40 -36.51
CA LYS A 230 11.68 -19.65 -35.45
C LYS A 230 10.95 -18.45 -36.06
N LEU A 231 9.68 -18.28 -35.73
CA LEU A 231 8.89 -17.11 -36.10
C LEU A 231 8.74 -16.22 -34.86
N THR A 232 9.21 -14.99 -34.94
CA THR A 232 8.96 -13.95 -33.93
C THR A 232 8.19 -12.78 -34.56
N LEU A 233 7.36 -12.12 -33.75
CA LEU A 233 6.73 -10.84 -34.09
C LEU A 233 6.91 -9.90 -32.91
N ASP A 234 7.46 -8.73 -33.19
CA ASP A 234 7.65 -7.62 -32.26
C ASP A 234 7.30 -6.28 -32.95
N PHE A 235 7.31 -5.17 -32.23
CA PHE A 235 7.28 -3.84 -32.82
C PHE A 235 8.06 -2.78 -32.03
N ASP A 236 8.65 -1.84 -32.75
CA ASP A 236 9.01 -0.53 -32.19
C ASP A 236 7.79 0.41 -32.24
N ASP A 237 7.62 1.32 -31.28
CA ASP A 237 6.55 2.32 -31.31
C ASP A 237 7.03 3.77 -31.13
N VAL A 238 6.41 4.66 -31.90
CA VAL A 238 6.61 6.11 -31.80
C VAL A 238 5.28 6.78 -31.46
N SER A 239 5.17 7.27 -30.23
CA SER A 239 4.03 8.08 -29.77
C SER A 239 4.11 9.51 -30.31
N SER A 240 2.99 10.04 -30.78
CA SER A 240 2.91 11.36 -31.41
C SER A 240 1.60 12.09 -31.09
N VAL A 241 1.61 13.42 -31.16
CA VAL A 241 0.41 14.24 -30.96
C VAL A 241 -0.50 14.16 -32.19
N CYS A 242 -1.73 13.69 -32.00
CA CYS A 242 -2.74 13.62 -33.05
C CYS A 242 -3.02 15.01 -33.67
N LYS A 243 -2.60 15.23 -34.92
CA LYS A 243 -2.53 16.57 -35.56
C LYS A 243 -3.87 17.33 -35.71
N LYS A 244 -5.03 16.67 -35.56
CA LYS A 244 -6.37 17.28 -35.53
C LYS A 244 -7.28 16.52 -34.56
N TRP A 245 -7.74 17.15 -33.48
CA TRP A 245 -8.70 16.57 -32.53
C TRP A 245 -9.78 17.59 -32.10
N LYS A 246 -10.97 17.11 -31.74
CA LYS A 246 -12.11 17.95 -31.32
C LYS A 246 -12.88 17.31 -30.17
N ILE A 247 -12.33 17.39 -28.96
CA ILE A 247 -12.86 16.75 -27.75
C ILE A 247 -13.64 17.79 -26.94
N SER A 248 -14.97 17.65 -26.90
CA SER A 248 -15.86 18.51 -26.12
C SER A 248 -15.81 18.16 -24.62
N GLY A 249 -14.79 18.63 -23.90
CA GLY A 249 -14.65 18.29 -22.47
C GLY A 249 -13.59 19.08 -21.69
N THR A 250 -13.48 18.75 -20.40
CA THR A 250 -12.60 19.44 -19.43
C THR A 250 -11.14 19.00 -19.45
N ALA A 251 -10.76 18.05 -20.33
CA ALA A 251 -9.45 17.35 -20.32
C ALA A 251 -8.25 18.31 -20.28
N GLN A 252 -8.23 19.32 -21.17
CA GLN A 252 -7.12 20.29 -21.28
C GLN A 252 -6.79 21.01 -19.96
N LYS A 253 -7.75 21.16 -19.04
CA LYS A 253 -7.46 21.78 -17.73
C LYS A 253 -6.67 20.87 -16.80
N ASN A 254 -6.75 19.55 -16.95
CA ASN A 254 -6.10 18.58 -16.07
C ASN A 254 -4.57 18.57 -16.27
N THR A 255 -4.12 18.55 -17.53
CA THR A 255 -2.69 18.56 -17.91
C THR A 255 -1.93 19.75 -17.32
N HIS A 256 -2.52 20.96 -17.34
CA HIS A 256 -1.89 22.14 -16.73
C HIS A 256 -1.71 22.01 -15.22
N TYR A 257 -2.64 21.36 -14.50
CA TYR A 257 -2.46 21.12 -13.05
C TYR A 257 -1.36 20.09 -12.76
N LEU A 258 -1.17 19.08 -13.62
CA LEU A 258 -0.09 18.11 -13.49
C LEU A 258 1.29 18.76 -13.69
N LEU A 259 1.45 19.58 -14.73
CA LEU A 259 2.69 20.35 -14.96
C LEU A 259 3.01 21.33 -13.80
N ILE A 260 2.01 22.02 -13.26
CA ILE A 260 2.18 22.90 -12.08
C ILE A 260 2.56 22.08 -10.84
N PHE A 261 1.97 20.90 -10.66
CA PHE A 261 2.30 19.99 -9.55
C PHE A 261 3.74 19.47 -9.66
N ASP A 262 4.17 19.02 -10.85
CA ASP A 262 5.55 18.55 -11.09
C ASP A 262 6.58 19.67 -10.87
N GLY A 263 6.28 20.89 -11.31
CA GLY A 263 7.09 22.08 -10.99
C GLY A 263 7.18 22.37 -9.48
N PHE A 264 6.11 22.14 -8.72
CA PHE A 264 6.13 22.29 -7.26
C PHE A 264 6.95 21.18 -6.56
N VAL A 265 6.96 19.95 -7.10
CA VAL A 265 7.87 18.88 -6.62
C VAL A 265 9.33 19.32 -6.77
N ILE A 266 9.72 19.85 -7.94
CA ILE A 266 11.08 20.35 -8.20
C ILE A 266 11.46 21.43 -7.17
N VAL A 267 10.58 22.39 -6.89
CA VAL A 267 10.82 23.45 -5.89
C VAL A 267 11.03 22.86 -4.47
N VAL A 268 10.21 21.88 -4.06
CA VAL A 268 10.38 21.22 -2.75
C VAL A 268 11.69 20.42 -2.68
N CYS A 269 12.10 19.76 -3.76
CA CYS A 269 13.36 19.03 -3.84
C CYS A 269 14.58 19.95 -3.83
N LEU A 270 14.53 21.10 -4.51
CA LEU A 270 15.59 22.12 -4.46
C LEU A 270 15.73 22.72 -3.05
N ILE A 271 14.63 23.02 -2.38
CA ILE A 271 14.65 23.51 -0.98
C ILE A 271 15.21 22.43 -0.05
N SER A 272 14.84 21.15 -0.25
CA SER A 272 15.41 20.00 0.46
C SER A 272 16.93 19.94 0.29
N ALA A 273 17.41 19.90 -0.97
CA ALA A 273 18.82 19.81 -1.29
C ALA A 273 19.64 20.97 -0.69
N VAL A 274 19.18 22.22 -0.83
CA VAL A 274 19.86 23.40 -0.25
C VAL A 274 19.92 23.32 1.29
N LEU A 275 18.84 22.90 1.96
CA LEU A 275 18.82 22.74 3.42
C LEU A 275 19.72 21.58 3.90
N CYS A 276 19.87 20.52 3.11
CA CYS A 276 20.75 19.39 3.40
C CYS A 276 22.22 19.71 3.12
N THR A 277 22.55 20.31 1.97
CA THR A 277 23.90 20.81 1.65
C THR A 277 24.40 21.83 2.68
N ARG A 278 23.55 22.77 3.12
CA ARG A 278 23.87 23.68 4.24
C ARG A 278 24.14 22.93 5.56
N SER A 279 23.54 21.75 5.76
CA SER A 279 23.79 20.92 6.94
C SER A 279 25.14 20.20 6.86
N ILE A 280 25.55 19.72 5.68
CA ILE A 280 26.87 19.13 5.45
C ILE A 280 27.97 20.20 5.55
N ILE A 281 27.79 21.38 4.97
CA ILE A 281 28.74 22.49 5.10
C ILE A 281 28.93 22.91 6.58
N LEU A 282 27.84 22.90 7.37
CA LEU A 282 27.94 23.14 8.82
C LEU A 282 28.72 22.02 9.53
N ALA A 283 28.48 20.75 9.17
CA ALA A 283 29.20 19.61 9.73
C ALA A 283 30.71 19.69 9.48
N VAL A 284 31.11 19.99 8.23
CA VAL A 284 32.52 20.14 7.85
C VAL A 284 33.18 21.31 8.58
N LYS A 285 32.50 22.46 8.72
CA LYS A 285 33.02 23.61 9.48
C LYS A 285 33.16 23.32 10.98
N LEU A 286 32.22 22.58 11.58
CA LEU A 286 32.32 22.15 12.97
C LEU A 286 33.46 21.14 13.17
N LEU A 287 33.62 20.18 12.25
CA LEU A 287 34.72 19.21 12.28
C LEU A 287 36.08 19.90 12.13
N GLN A 288 36.22 20.89 11.24
CA GLN A 288 37.45 21.69 11.10
C GLN A 288 37.79 22.46 12.38
N ARG A 289 36.79 23.11 13.01
CA ARG A 289 36.97 23.82 14.28
C ARG A 289 37.33 22.89 15.44
N PHE A 290 36.70 21.72 15.52
CA PHE A 290 36.99 20.69 16.51
C PHE A 290 38.40 20.09 16.30
N SER A 291 38.77 19.75 15.07
CA SER A 291 40.10 19.22 14.76
C SER A 291 41.23 20.22 15.01
N SER A 292 40.99 21.51 14.81
CA SER A 292 41.98 22.56 15.16
C SER A 292 42.11 22.67 16.68
N PHE A 293 40.97 22.71 17.40
CA PHE A 293 40.94 22.75 18.87
C PHE A 293 41.64 21.55 19.53
N CYS A 294 41.46 20.33 19.02
CA CYS A 294 42.14 19.13 19.50
C CYS A 294 43.65 19.17 19.25
N LEU A 295 44.08 19.66 18.09
CA LEU A 295 45.50 19.79 17.75
C LEU A 295 46.18 20.90 18.58
N GLU A 296 45.52 22.03 18.79
CA GLU A 296 46.06 23.17 19.54
C GLU A 296 46.17 22.92 21.06
N ASN A 297 45.18 22.24 21.66
CA ASN A 297 45.11 22.07 23.12
C ASN A 297 45.57 20.72 23.64
N TYR A 298 45.44 19.64 22.85
CA TYR A 298 45.82 18.29 23.24
C TYR A 298 46.91 17.67 22.35
N ASN A 299 47.37 18.38 21.31
CA ASN A 299 48.34 17.90 20.33
C ASN A 299 47.95 16.55 19.68
N HIS A 300 46.64 16.30 19.56
CA HIS A 300 46.08 15.05 19.04
C HIS A 300 45.23 15.29 17.80
N LYS A 301 45.21 14.32 16.88
CA LYS A 301 44.46 14.37 15.62
C LYS A 301 43.22 13.49 15.73
N VAL A 302 42.04 14.09 15.61
CA VAL A 302 40.73 13.43 15.71
C VAL A 302 40.65 12.16 14.85
N CYS A 303 40.31 11.03 15.46
CA CYS A 303 40.15 9.71 14.83
C CYS A 303 39.19 9.71 13.63
N GLU A 304 39.40 8.80 12.67
CA GLU A 304 38.53 8.73 11.49
C GLU A 304 37.07 8.41 11.79
N ASP A 305 36.78 7.59 12.81
CA ASP A 305 35.40 7.25 13.15
C ASP A 305 34.63 8.42 13.80
N ASP A 306 35.30 9.23 14.63
CA ASP A 306 34.78 10.52 15.09
C ASP A 306 34.53 11.47 13.90
N GLN A 307 35.47 11.57 12.93
CA GLN A 307 35.25 12.36 11.70
C GLN A 307 34.02 11.87 10.90
N ARG A 308 33.80 10.55 10.84
CA ARG A 308 32.64 9.92 10.19
C ARG A 308 31.34 10.11 10.98
N GLU A 309 31.39 10.39 12.29
CA GLU A 309 30.21 10.72 13.11
C GLU A 309 29.64 12.11 12.76
N PHE A 310 30.50 13.09 12.46
CA PHE A 310 30.05 14.40 11.92
C PHE A 310 29.38 14.27 10.55
N LEU A 311 29.94 13.44 9.66
CA LEU A 311 29.54 13.31 8.25
C LEU A 311 28.32 12.38 8.06
N ASN A 312 27.18 12.81 8.58
CA ASN A 312 25.93 12.06 8.60
C ASN A 312 25.41 11.70 7.18
N GLY A 313 25.67 10.46 6.75
CA GLY A 313 25.34 9.94 5.41
C GLY A 313 23.86 9.97 5.02
N TRP A 314 22.93 10.08 5.97
CA TRP A 314 21.51 10.30 5.65
C TRP A 314 21.27 11.62 4.91
N TYR A 315 22.14 12.62 5.05
CA TYR A 315 22.05 13.85 4.24
C TYR A 315 22.54 13.65 2.81
N ILE A 316 23.54 12.78 2.59
CA ILE A 316 24.06 12.44 1.26
C ILE A 316 22.98 11.66 0.48
N LEU A 317 22.39 10.64 1.11
CA LEU A 317 21.27 9.87 0.55
C LEU A 317 20.08 10.77 0.19
N VAL A 318 19.75 11.75 1.05
CA VAL A 318 18.71 12.75 0.74
C VAL A 318 19.09 13.58 -0.49
N ILE A 319 20.31 14.11 -0.59
CA ILE A 319 20.73 14.92 -1.75
C ILE A 319 20.72 14.11 -3.05
N ILE A 320 21.19 12.85 -3.03
CA ILE A 320 21.11 11.96 -4.20
C ILE A 320 19.65 11.77 -4.62
N SER A 321 18.76 11.44 -3.67
CA SER A 321 17.33 11.30 -3.95
C SER A 321 16.66 12.57 -4.48
N ASP A 322 17.08 13.76 -4.01
CA ASP A 322 16.60 15.05 -4.51
C ASP A 322 17.03 15.28 -5.97
N VAL A 323 18.29 14.98 -6.32
CA VAL A 323 18.80 15.10 -7.69
C VAL A 323 18.09 14.14 -8.64
N LEU A 324 17.92 12.87 -8.25
CA LEU A 324 17.19 11.87 -9.03
C LEU A 324 15.71 12.27 -9.23
N ALA A 325 15.06 12.82 -8.19
CA ALA A 325 13.68 13.32 -8.28
C ALA A 325 13.54 14.55 -9.18
N ILE A 326 14.51 15.48 -9.16
CA ILE A 326 14.51 16.66 -10.04
C ILE A 326 14.70 16.24 -11.50
N ILE A 327 15.66 15.37 -11.81
CA ILE A 327 15.89 14.85 -13.17
C ILE A 327 14.65 14.10 -13.68
N GLY A 328 14.10 13.19 -12.88
CA GLY A 328 12.87 12.47 -13.22
C GLY A 328 11.67 13.39 -13.42
N SER A 329 11.56 14.48 -12.64
CA SER A 329 10.49 15.47 -12.81
C SER A 329 10.62 16.28 -14.10
N ILE A 330 11.85 16.65 -14.50
CA ILE A 330 12.10 17.36 -15.77
C ILE A 330 11.75 16.45 -16.95
N LEU A 331 12.26 15.23 -16.98
CA LEU A 331 11.92 14.24 -18.02
C LEU A 331 10.40 13.99 -18.09
N LYS A 332 9.72 13.86 -16.94
CA LYS A 332 8.26 13.74 -16.87
C LYS A 332 7.53 14.95 -17.47
N MET A 333 8.05 16.16 -17.28
CA MET A 333 7.50 17.38 -17.87
C MET A 333 7.74 17.44 -19.39
N GLU A 334 8.90 17.00 -19.88
CA GLU A 334 9.23 16.92 -21.31
C GLU A 334 8.39 15.86 -22.05
N ILE A 335 8.09 14.74 -21.39
CA ILE A 335 7.16 13.70 -21.88
C ILE A 335 5.72 14.24 -21.91
N GLN A 336 5.27 14.97 -20.88
CA GLN A 336 3.95 15.65 -20.89
C GLN A 336 3.87 16.76 -21.95
N ALA A 337 4.97 17.45 -22.21
CA ALA A 337 5.09 18.41 -23.32
C ALA A 337 5.25 17.74 -24.70
N LYS A 338 5.34 16.40 -24.73
CA LYS A 338 5.48 15.57 -25.94
C LYS A 338 6.74 15.90 -26.76
N SER A 339 7.81 16.31 -26.07
CA SER A 339 9.15 16.49 -26.65
C SER A 339 10.05 15.26 -26.49
N LEU A 340 9.69 14.33 -25.61
CA LEU A 340 10.37 13.04 -25.40
C LEU A 340 9.34 11.91 -25.28
N THR A 341 9.75 10.69 -25.66
CA THR A 341 8.91 9.48 -25.69
C THR A 341 9.43 8.34 -24.81
N ASN A 342 10.61 8.46 -24.21
CA ASN A 342 11.19 7.43 -23.35
C ASN A 342 10.63 7.52 -21.92
N TYR A 343 9.63 6.69 -21.61
CA TYR A 343 9.02 6.60 -20.28
C TYR A 343 9.91 5.86 -19.27
N ASP A 344 10.78 4.95 -19.73
CA ASP A 344 11.50 4.00 -18.89
C ASP A 344 12.57 4.68 -18.03
N VAL A 345 13.40 5.53 -18.66
CA VAL A 345 14.42 6.33 -17.97
C VAL A 345 13.76 7.25 -16.92
N CYS A 346 12.64 7.88 -17.26
CA CYS A 346 11.84 8.68 -16.33
C CYS A 346 11.32 7.83 -15.15
N SER A 347 10.83 6.61 -15.43
CA SER A 347 10.34 5.68 -14.41
C SER A 347 11.42 5.23 -13.44
N ILE A 348 12.65 4.99 -13.94
CA ILE A 348 13.81 4.60 -13.12
C ILE A 348 14.20 5.76 -12.21
N PHE A 349 14.31 7.00 -12.71
CA PHE A 349 14.65 8.16 -11.90
C PHE A 349 13.60 8.47 -10.81
N LEU A 350 12.30 8.44 -11.14
CA LEU A 350 11.23 8.68 -10.16
C LEU A 350 11.06 7.50 -9.19
N GLY A 351 11.25 6.26 -9.63
CA GLY A 351 11.18 5.06 -8.79
C GLY A 351 12.34 4.99 -7.78
N THR A 352 13.58 5.16 -8.25
CA THR A 352 14.78 5.10 -7.39
C THR A 352 14.85 6.26 -6.40
N SER A 353 14.49 7.48 -6.82
CA SER A 353 14.36 8.61 -5.90
C SER A 353 13.31 8.36 -4.81
N THR A 354 12.13 7.85 -5.19
CA THR A 354 11.08 7.47 -4.23
C THR A 354 11.55 6.41 -3.24
N LEU A 355 12.21 5.35 -3.73
CA LEU A 355 12.79 4.30 -2.88
C LEU A 355 13.78 4.87 -1.86
N MET A 356 14.72 5.72 -2.30
CA MET A 356 15.67 6.38 -1.39
C MET A 356 14.98 7.32 -0.40
N VAL A 357 13.95 8.05 -0.82
CA VAL A 357 13.16 8.93 0.07
C VAL A 357 12.44 8.14 1.16
N TRP A 358 11.89 6.96 0.84
CA TRP A 358 11.28 6.06 1.84
C TRP A 358 12.31 5.39 2.75
N VAL A 359 13.48 4.98 2.23
CA VAL A 359 14.61 4.54 3.06
C VAL A 359 15.05 5.67 4.02
N GLY A 360 15.03 6.93 3.55
CA GLY A 360 15.30 8.12 4.37
C GLY A 360 14.36 8.32 5.57
N VAL A 361 13.18 7.69 5.59
CA VAL A 361 12.27 7.72 6.76
C VAL A 361 12.85 6.95 7.95
N ILE A 362 13.67 5.92 7.71
CA ILE A 362 14.31 5.10 8.75
C ILE A 362 15.15 5.98 9.70
N ARG A 363 15.78 7.04 9.18
CA ARG A 363 16.47 8.08 9.98
C ARG A 363 15.59 8.64 11.11
N TYR A 364 14.31 8.89 10.84
CA TYR A 364 13.38 9.49 11.79
C TYR A 364 12.83 8.46 12.79
N LEU A 365 12.80 7.17 12.41
CA LEU A 365 12.53 6.07 13.33
C LEU A 365 13.69 5.87 14.32
N GLY A 366 14.93 6.18 13.91
CA GLY A 366 16.12 6.14 14.77
C GLY A 366 16.10 7.07 15.99
N TYR A 367 15.19 8.05 16.06
CA TYR A 367 14.98 8.87 17.27
C TYR A 367 14.22 8.11 18.38
N PHE A 368 13.70 6.92 18.11
CA PHE A 368 13.09 6.05 19.10
C PHE A 368 14.06 4.94 19.49
N GLU A 369 14.45 4.88 20.77
CA GLU A 369 15.47 3.97 21.32
C GLU A 369 15.31 2.51 20.89
N LYS A 370 14.06 2.01 20.82
CA LYS A 370 13.74 0.62 20.41
C LYS A 370 14.03 0.34 18.94
N TYR A 371 13.82 1.31 18.05
CA TYR A 371 14.07 1.14 16.61
C TYR A 371 15.53 1.45 16.26
N ASN A 372 16.20 2.31 17.05
CA ASN A 372 17.61 2.62 16.88
C ASN A 372 18.51 1.37 16.97
N VAL A 373 18.17 0.41 17.84
CA VAL A 373 18.88 -0.90 17.96
C VAL A 373 19.02 -1.60 16.61
N LEU A 374 17.93 -1.73 15.85
CA LEU A 374 17.93 -2.47 14.58
C LEU A 374 18.77 -1.75 13.51
N ILE A 375 18.73 -0.41 13.50
CA ILE A 375 19.51 0.43 12.58
C ILE A 375 21.01 0.35 12.91
N LEU A 376 21.37 0.40 14.20
CA LEU A 376 22.74 0.24 14.68
C LEU A 376 23.27 -1.18 14.44
N THR A 377 22.44 -2.21 14.65
CA THR A 377 22.74 -3.61 14.31
C THR A 377 23.09 -3.74 12.84
N MET A 378 22.25 -3.20 11.93
CA MET A 378 22.53 -3.23 10.50
C MET A 378 23.82 -2.49 10.13
N ARG A 379 24.08 -1.32 10.73
CA ARG A 379 25.34 -0.57 10.52
C ARG A 379 26.57 -1.35 11.00
N ALA A 380 26.48 -2.04 12.13
CA ALA A 380 27.58 -2.84 12.69
C ALA A 380 27.80 -4.18 11.96
N ALA A 381 26.72 -4.81 11.49
CA ALA A 381 26.78 -6.06 10.73
C ALA A 381 27.33 -5.85 9.31
N LEU A 382 26.94 -4.75 8.62
CA LEU A 382 27.28 -4.50 7.21
C LEU A 382 28.76 -4.74 6.84
N PRO A 383 29.78 -4.21 7.56
CA PRO A 383 31.19 -4.47 7.20
C PRO A 383 31.62 -5.93 7.44
N LYS A 384 31.08 -6.62 8.45
CA LYS A 384 31.31 -8.07 8.67
C LYS A 384 30.70 -8.87 7.53
N VAL A 385 29.44 -8.55 7.19
CA VAL A 385 28.66 -9.17 6.11
C VAL A 385 29.32 -8.98 4.75
N LEU A 386 29.74 -7.77 4.37
CA LEU A 386 30.38 -7.51 3.07
C LEU A 386 31.69 -8.29 2.88
N ARG A 387 32.51 -8.42 3.93
CA ARG A 387 33.72 -9.27 3.90
C ARG A 387 33.36 -10.74 3.68
N PHE A 388 32.36 -11.25 4.40
CA PHE A 388 31.88 -12.63 4.24
C PHE A 388 31.27 -12.88 2.85
N CYS A 389 30.47 -11.95 2.33
CA CYS A 389 29.90 -12.01 0.98
C CYS A 389 30.96 -12.01 -0.11
N CYS A 390 32.12 -11.36 0.08
CA CYS A 390 33.23 -11.47 -0.86
C CYS A 390 33.77 -12.90 -0.95
N CYS A 391 34.06 -13.53 0.20
CA CYS A 391 34.53 -14.92 0.25
C CYS A 391 33.49 -15.92 -0.30
N ALA A 392 32.22 -15.77 0.10
CA ALA A 392 31.13 -16.61 -0.41
C ALA A 392 30.87 -16.38 -1.91
N GLY A 393 31.02 -15.15 -2.39
CA GLY A 393 30.86 -14.77 -3.79
C GLY A 393 31.90 -15.42 -4.70
N MET A 394 33.15 -15.57 -4.25
CA MET A 394 34.18 -16.30 -5.01
C MET A 394 33.81 -17.79 -5.19
N ILE A 395 33.28 -18.43 -4.14
CA ILE A 395 32.77 -19.81 -4.23
C ILE A 395 31.55 -19.86 -5.17
N TYR A 396 30.63 -18.90 -5.03
CA TYR A 396 29.42 -18.81 -5.83
C TYR A 396 29.72 -18.70 -7.32
N LEU A 397 30.64 -17.81 -7.72
CA LEU A 397 31.12 -17.69 -9.11
C LEU A 397 31.76 -18.97 -9.61
N GLY A 398 32.54 -19.67 -8.77
CA GLY A 398 33.10 -20.99 -9.09
C GLY A 398 32.03 -22.03 -9.43
N TYR A 399 30.93 -22.06 -8.67
CA TYR A 399 29.74 -22.84 -9.03
C TYR A 399 29.10 -22.32 -10.33
N THR A 400 28.83 -21.02 -10.46
CA THR A 400 28.19 -20.42 -11.66
C THR A 400 28.92 -20.78 -12.96
N PHE A 401 30.24 -20.64 -13.03
CA PHE A 401 31.01 -21.02 -14.22
C PHE A 401 30.96 -22.53 -14.50
N CYS A 402 31.02 -23.35 -13.45
CA CYS A 402 30.99 -24.81 -13.56
C CYS A 402 29.61 -25.33 -14.02
N GLY A 403 28.53 -24.80 -13.44
CA GLY A 403 27.16 -25.08 -13.85
C GLY A 403 26.90 -24.65 -15.28
N TRP A 404 27.33 -23.45 -15.68
CA TRP A 404 27.17 -22.95 -17.04
C TRP A 404 27.78 -23.90 -18.09
N ILE A 405 29.06 -24.29 -17.93
CA ILE A 405 29.76 -25.07 -18.96
C ILE A 405 29.40 -26.57 -18.95
N VAL A 406 29.07 -27.16 -17.79
CA VAL A 406 28.76 -28.60 -17.70
C VAL A 406 27.27 -28.91 -17.83
N LEU A 407 26.39 -28.03 -17.35
CA LEU A 407 24.94 -28.27 -17.29
C LEU A 407 24.16 -27.48 -18.36
N GLY A 408 24.69 -26.36 -18.86
CA GLY A 408 24.04 -25.52 -19.86
C GLY A 408 23.59 -26.26 -21.13
N PRO A 409 24.42 -27.13 -21.75
CA PRO A 409 24.01 -27.92 -22.93
C PRO A 409 22.90 -28.96 -22.68
N TYR A 410 22.43 -29.09 -21.43
CA TYR A 410 21.49 -30.13 -20.97
C TYR A 410 20.33 -29.58 -20.13
N HIS A 411 20.26 -28.27 -19.85
CA HIS A 411 19.19 -27.65 -19.07
C HIS A 411 19.10 -26.13 -19.33
N GLU A 412 17.93 -25.68 -19.79
CA GLU A 412 17.60 -24.28 -20.16
C GLU A 412 18.04 -23.22 -19.12
N LYS A 413 17.80 -23.49 -17.82
CA LYS A 413 18.17 -22.59 -16.71
C LYS A 413 19.68 -22.40 -16.56
N PHE A 414 20.49 -23.23 -17.23
CA PHE A 414 21.94 -23.19 -17.22
C PHE A 414 22.57 -22.69 -18.53
N GLU A 415 21.81 -22.33 -19.57
CA GLU A 415 22.36 -21.98 -20.90
C GLU A 415 23.23 -20.70 -20.91
N GLY A 416 22.96 -19.75 -20.02
CA GLY A 416 23.65 -18.46 -19.97
C GLY A 416 24.03 -18.05 -18.56
N LEU A 417 25.19 -17.40 -18.39
CA LEU A 417 25.77 -17.07 -17.09
C LEU A 417 24.82 -16.29 -16.15
N SER A 418 23.95 -15.43 -16.69
CA SER A 418 22.90 -14.74 -15.91
C SER A 418 21.81 -15.70 -15.44
N ARG A 419 21.21 -16.50 -16.34
CA ARG A 419 20.23 -17.55 -16.00
C ARG A 419 20.78 -18.51 -14.93
N VAL A 420 22.06 -18.90 -15.03
CA VAL A 420 22.75 -19.72 -14.01
C VAL A 420 22.85 -18.97 -12.68
N ALA A 421 23.26 -17.69 -12.69
CA ALA A 421 23.39 -16.89 -11.47
C ALA A 421 22.03 -16.59 -10.81
N GLU A 422 20.95 -16.49 -11.59
CA GLU A 422 19.57 -16.36 -11.13
C GLU A 422 19.06 -17.68 -10.54
N CYS A 423 19.27 -18.80 -11.24
CA CYS A 423 18.90 -20.15 -10.81
C CYS A 423 19.65 -20.59 -9.55
N LEU A 424 20.94 -20.28 -9.42
CA LEU A 424 21.69 -20.54 -8.18
C LEU A 424 21.19 -19.65 -7.03
N PHE A 425 20.71 -18.43 -7.31
CA PHE A 425 20.21 -17.53 -6.28
C PHE A 425 18.82 -17.97 -5.78
N SER A 426 17.92 -18.41 -6.67
CA SER A 426 16.64 -18.99 -6.27
C SER A 426 16.85 -20.25 -5.42
N LEU A 427 17.77 -21.13 -5.82
CA LEU A 427 18.15 -22.33 -5.07
C LEU A 427 18.68 -22.03 -3.65
N VAL A 428 19.50 -20.99 -3.45
CA VAL A 428 19.95 -20.58 -2.09
C VAL A 428 18.78 -20.13 -1.20
N ASN A 429 17.74 -19.55 -1.79
CA ASN A 429 16.52 -19.15 -1.09
C ASN A 429 15.49 -20.31 -0.95
N GLY A 430 15.81 -21.51 -1.46
CA GLY A 430 14.93 -22.68 -1.41
C GLY A 430 13.80 -22.68 -2.44
N ASP A 431 13.87 -21.83 -3.47
CA ASP A 431 12.91 -21.77 -4.56
C ASP A 431 13.36 -22.66 -5.73
N ASP A 432 12.40 -23.10 -6.55
CA ASP A 432 12.59 -23.88 -7.79
C ASP A 432 13.46 -25.16 -7.71
N MET A 433 13.67 -25.67 -6.49
CA MET A 433 14.53 -26.84 -6.21
C MET A 433 14.08 -28.14 -6.87
N PHE A 434 12.78 -28.42 -6.95
CA PHE A 434 12.32 -29.68 -7.56
C PHE A 434 12.38 -29.67 -9.09
N PRO A 435 11.90 -28.63 -9.81
CA PRO A 435 12.06 -28.53 -11.27
C PRO A 435 13.52 -28.66 -11.73
N THR A 436 14.44 -27.91 -11.12
CA THR A 436 15.88 -28.00 -11.42
C THR A 436 16.48 -29.40 -11.16
N PHE A 437 15.85 -30.23 -10.32
CA PHE A 437 16.18 -31.65 -10.14
C PHE A 437 15.38 -32.60 -11.06
N ALA A 438 14.29 -32.17 -11.68
CA ALA A 438 13.43 -32.99 -12.55
C ALA A 438 13.84 -32.88 -14.02
N ASP A 439 14.19 -31.67 -14.48
CA ASP A 439 14.35 -31.32 -15.90
C ASP A 439 15.63 -31.91 -16.54
N PHE A 440 16.57 -32.43 -15.74
CA PHE A 440 17.78 -33.09 -16.24
C PHE A 440 17.50 -34.42 -16.94
N GLU A 441 17.48 -34.41 -18.27
CA GLU A 441 17.40 -35.60 -19.12
C GLU A 441 18.47 -36.66 -18.78
N GLN A 442 18.06 -37.92 -18.71
CA GLN A 442 18.96 -39.05 -18.41
C GLN A 442 19.84 -39.49 -19.60
N LYS A 443 19.93 -38.69 -20.68
CA LYS A 443 20.67 -39.03 -21.93
C LYS A 443 22.17 -39.32 -21.70
N ASN A 444 22.77 -38.74 -20.67
CA ASN A 444 24.14 -39.03 -20.25
C ASN A 444 24.21 -39.25 -18.74
N THR A 445 24.43 -40.49 -18.30
CA THR A 445 24.50 -40.88 -16.88
C THR A 445 25.60 -40.17 -16.11
N MET A 446 26.72 -39.81 -16.75
CA MET A 446 27.81 -39.07 -16.09
C MET A 446 27.40 -37.62 -15.82
N VAL A 447 26.75 -36.94 -16.77
CA VAL A 447 26.24 -35.57 -16.59
C VAL A 447 25.10 -35.55 -15.57
N TRP A 448 24.20 -36.54 -15.61
CA TRP A 448 23.13 -36.67 -14.62
C TRP A 448 23.69 -36.93 -13.21
N LEU A 449 24.69 -37.81 -13.05
CA LEU A 449 25.34 -38.05 -11.76
C LEU A 449 26.08 -36.78 -11.27
N PHE A 450 26.75 -36.08 -12.18
CA PHE A 450 27.40 -34.81 -11.89
C PHE A 450 26.40 -33.74 -11.46
N SER A 451 25.25 -33.60 -12.14
CA SER A 451 24.25 -32.59 -11.78
C SER A 451 23.62 -32.84 -10.40
N ARG A 452 23.42 -34.12 -10.01
CA ARG A 452 23.05 -34.48 -8.63
C ARG A 452 24.15 -34.05 -7.65
N ALA A 453 25.40 -34.44 -7.89
CA ALA A 453 26.52 -34.12 -7.01
C ALA A 453 26.70 -32.60 -6.84
N TYR A 454 26.68 -31.85 -7.95
CA TYR A 454 26.78 -30.40 -8.04
C TYR A 454 25.64 -29.70 -7.28
N LEU A 455 24.38 -30.07 -7.53
CA LEU A 455 23.24 -29.44 -6.86
C LEU A 455 23.20 -29.78 -5.37
N TYR A 456 23.44 -31.04 -4.98
CA TYR A 456 23.48 -31.40 -3.57
C TYR A 456 24.66 -30.75 -2.83
N SER A 457 25.85 -30.62 -3.44
CA SER A 457 26.97 -29.91 -2.81
C SER A 457 26.72 -28.40 -2.72
N PHE A 458 26.13 -27.78 -3.75
CA PHE A 458 25.75 -26.37 -3.73
C PHE A 458 24.70 -26.08 -2.64
N ILE A 459 23.57 -26.80 -2.66
CA ILE A 459 22.45 -26.59 -1.75
C ILE A 459 22.89 -26.83 -0.29
N SER A 460 23.61 -27.92 -0.02
CA SER A 460 24.06 -28.21 1.36
C SER A 460 25.09 -27.20 1.87
N LEU A 461 26.04 -26.77 1.03
CA LEU A 461 27.03 -25.74 1.39
C LEU A 461 26.36 -24.38 1.63
N PHE A 462 25.57 -23.89 0.68
CA PHE A 462 25.05 -22.53 0.76
C PHE A 462 23.89 -22.39 1.76
N ILE A 463 22.95 -23.33 1.83
CA ILE A 463 21.82 -23.22 2.77
C ILE A 463 22.26 -23.57 4.20
N TYR A 464 22.99 -24.67 4.42
CA TYR A 464 23.28 -25.11 5.79
C TYR A 464 24.55 -24.48 6.40
N MET A 465 25.54 -24.09 5.59
CA MET A 465 26.77 -23.44 6.10
C MET A 465 26.78 -21.94 5.85
N VAL A 466 26.70 -21.48 4.59
CA VAL A 466 26.88 -20.05 4.25
C VAL A 466 25.77 -19.18 4.83
N LEU A 467 24.50 -19.55 4.63
CA LEU A 467 23.35 -18.80 5.15
C LEU A 467 23.29 -18.84 6.69
N SER A 468 23.61 -19.97 7.31
CA SER A 468 23.72 -20.08 8.78
C SER A 468 24.79 -19.15 9.36
N LEU A 469 25.96 -19.06 8.72
CA LEU A 469 27.01 -18.12 9.12
C LEU A 469 26.60 -16.66 8.90
N PHE A 470 25.89 -16.35 7.81
CA PHE A 470 25.34 -15.02 7.56
C PHE A 470 24.34 -14.59 8.66
N ILE A 471 23.45 -15.49 9.06
CA ILE A 471 22.51 -15.28 10.17
C ILE A 471 23.26 -15.12 11.51
N ALA A 472 24.30 -15.92 11.75
CA ALA A 472 25.12 -15.83 12.95
C ALA A 472 25.85 -14.48 13.06
N LEU A 473 26.42 -13.96 11.97
CA LEU A 473 27.10 -12.66 11.93
C LEU A 473 26.14 -11.49 12.23
N ILE A 474 24.89 -11.55 11.77
CA ILE A 474 23.87 -10.54 12.10
C ILE A 474 23.39 -10.69 13.54
N THR A 475 23.28 -11.93 14.05
CA THR A 475 22.89 -12.20 15.44
C THR A 475 23.96 -11.72 16.43
N ASP A 476 25.24 -11.98 16.17
CA ASP A 476 26.39 -11.46 16.93
C ASP A 476 26.40 -9.93 16.98
N ALA A 477 26.17 -9.26 15.85
CA ALA A 477 26.03 -7.80 15.81
C ALA A 477 24.82 -7.30 16.60
N TYR A 478 23.70 -8.03 16.60
CA TYR A 478 22.51 -7.69 17.38
C TYR A 478 22.77 -7.83 18.89
N GLU A 479 23.37 -8.92 19.34
CA GLU A 479 23.68 -9.15 20.75
C GLU A 479 24.74 -8.16 21.26
N THR A 480 25.73 -7.81 20.45
CA THR A 480 26.72 -6.76 20.76
C THR A 480 26.05 -5.40 21.00
N ILE A 481 25.20 -4.93 20.07
CA ILE A 481 24.51 -3.63 20.20
C ILE A 481 23.50 -3.64 21.35
N LYS A 482 22.84 -4.78 21.60
CA LYS A 482 21.95 -4.98 22.75
C LYS A 482 22.71 -4.94 24.08
N GLY A 483 23.94 -5.46 24.13
CA GLY A 483 24.86 -5.32 25.26
C GLY A 483 25.21 -3.86 25.55
N TYR A 484 25.58 -3.10 24.52
CA TYR A 484 25.85 -1.65 24.68
C TYR A 484 24.64 -0.84 25.17
N GLN A 485 23.40 -1.28 24.94
CA GLN A 485 22.24 -0.63 25.58
C GLN A 485 22.13 -0.91 27.09
N THR A 486 22.68 -2.00 27.61
CA THR A 486 22.64 -2.31 29.05
C THR A 486 23.87 -1.84 29.81
N THR A 487 25.04 -1.77 29.17
CA THR A 487 26.31 -1.33 29.79
C THR A 487 26.68 0.13 29.47
N GLY A 488 26.03 0.74 28.49
CA GLY A 488 26.51 1.94 27.80
C GLY A 488 27.34 1.60 26.57
N PHE A 489 27.35 2.54 25.61
CA PHE A 489 28.18 2.45 24.40
C PHE A 489 29.65 2.78 24.72
N PRO A 490 30.63 2.21 23.98
CA PRO A 490 32.02 2.64 24.08
C PRO A 490 32.16 4.11 23.69
N MET A 491 32.68 4.93 24.59
CA MET A 491 32.74 6.38 24.44
C MET A 491 33.85 6.81 23.48
N THR A 492 33.47 7.50 22.39
CA THR A 492 34.42 8.20 21.50
C THR A 492 35.05 9.42 22.20
N GLU A 493 36.12 9.98 21.64
CA GLU A 493 36.75 11.18 22.19
C GLU A 493 35.78 12.37 22.16
N LEU A 494 35.04 12.51 21.04
CA LEU A 494 33.94 13.45 20.89
C LEU A 494 32.89 13.29 21.99
N GLN A 495 32.45 12.06 22.28
CA GLN A 495 31.44 11.79 23.31
C GLN A 495 31.97 12.08 24.72
N ARG A 496 33.25 11.77 25.00
CA ARG A 496 33.93 12.15 26.26
C ARG A 496 33.99 13.67 26.44
N PHE A 497 34.36 14.41 25.38
CA PHE A 497 34.36 15.88 25.38
C PHE A 497 32.97 16.49 25.61
N LEU A 498 31.91 15.83 25.11
CA LEU A 498 30.52 16.23 25.31
C LEU A 498 29.97 15.93 26.71
N MET A 499 30.59 15.04 27.48
CA MET A 499 30.12 14.56 28.81
C MET A 499 30.75 15.23 30.04
N GLU A 500 31.68 16.18 29.87
CA GLU A 500 32.27 16.99 30.97
C GLU A 500 33.01 16.20 32.07
N GLN A 501 33.62 15.05 31.76
CA GLN A 501 34.67 14.53 32.62
C GLN A 501 35.91 15.45 32.54
N LYS A 502 36.19 16.16 33.64
CA LYS A 502 37.38 17.03 33.81
C LYS A 502 38.68 16.28 34.14
N GLU A 503 38.62 14.96 34.27
CA GLU A 503 39.82 14.13 34.32
C GLU A 503 40.47 14.14 32.93
N GLY A 504 41.73 14.57 32.87
CA GLY A 504 42.37 14.95 31.61
C GLY A 504 42.49 13.79 30.60
N PHE A 505 42.67 14.14 29.33
CA PHE A 505 43.06 13.19 28.29
C PHE A 505 44.22 12.33 28.80
N PRO A 506 44.08 10.98 28.87
CA PRO A 506 45.08 10.14 29.48
C PRO A 506 46.38 10.22 28.68
N LEU A 507 47.48 10.56 29.37
CA LEU A 507 48.84 10.62 28.81
C LEU A 507 49.42 9.21 28.62
N GLN A 508 48.77 8.42 27.78
CA GLN A 508 49.29 7.16 27.26
C GLN A 508 48.82 6.99 25.82
N GLY A 509 49.78 6.88 24.90
CA GLY A 509 49.52 6.80 23.48
C GLY A 509 48.86 5.49 23.11
N GLN A 510 47.53 5.49 23.00
CA GLN A 510 46.82 4.50 22.22
C GLN A 510 46.73 5.05 20.80
N GLU A 511 47.57 4.52 19.89
CA GLU A 511 47.43 4.78 18.45
C GLU A 511 46.01 4.38 18.00
N CYS A 512 45.52 4.96 16.90
CA CYS A 512 44.16 4.71 16.41
C CYS A 512 43.95 3.22 16.10
N GLY A 513 43.44 2.49 17.09
CA GLY A 513 43.65 1.05 17.17
C GLY A 513 43.01 0.27 16.03
N GLU A 514 43.83 -0.45 15.28
CA GLU A 514 43.34 -1.60 14.53
C GLU A 514 42.70 -2.59 15.51
N VAL A 515 41.61 -3.24 15.09
CA VAL A 515 40.91 -4.21 15.93
C VAL A 515 41.73 -5.50 15.98
N GLU A 516 42.59 -5.63 17.00
CA GLU A 516 43.40 -6.82 17.21
C GLU A 516 42.55 -8.10 17.31
N ASN A 517 43.05 -9.17 16.69
CA ASN A 517 42.35 -10.45 16.58
C ASN A 517 42.46 -11.24 17.89
N VAL A 518 41.56 -11.00 18.84
CA VAL A 518 41.47 -11.79 20.08
C VAL A 518 40.93 -13.20 19.76
N HIS A 519 41.83 -14.16 19.61
CA HIS A 519 41.48 -15.58 19.56
C HIS A 519 40.85 -16.03 20.90
N PRO A 520 39.72 -16.76 20.88
CA PRO A 520 39.08 -17.23 22.11
C PRO A 520 39.81 -18.46 22.67
N SER A 521 40.29 -18.40 23.91
CA SER A 521 40.87 -19.57 24.60
C SER A 521 40.78 -19.52 26.14
N VAL A 522 39.75 -20.23 26.64
CA VAL A 522 39.79 -21.11 27.84
C VAL A 522 39.85 -20.49 29.27
N MET A 523 38.92 -20.98 30.10
CA MET A 523 38.87 -21.05 31.58
C MET A 523 38.65 -19.82 32.48
N LEU A 524 37.51 -19.89 33.18
CA LEU A 524 37.35 -19.83 34.64
C LEU A 524 38.45 -19.13 35.48
N CYS A 525 38.06 -18.06 36.18
CA CYS A 525 38.06 -18.10 37.65
C CYS A 525 37.00 -17.15 38.23
N CYS A 526 36.43 -17.49 39.39
CA CYS A 526 35.58 -16.59 40.16
C CYS A 526 36.43 -15.70 41.08
N CYS A 527 36.01 -14.44 41.29
CA CYS A 527 35.94 -13.92 42.65
C CYS A 527 34.87 -12.84 42.80
N LYS A 528 34.54 -12.53 44.06
CA LYS A 528 33.37 -11.79 44.52
C LYS A 528 33.82 -10.49 45.17
N SER A 529 33.12 -9.38 44.91
CA SER A 529 33.10 -8.25 45.85
C SER A 529 31.73 -7.57 45.84
N HIS A 530 31.35 -7.01 46.98
CA HIS A 530 30.07 -6.35 47.21
C HIS A 530 30.36 -4.93 47.71
N SER A 531 30.03 -3.92 46.91
CA SER A 531 30.10 -2.52 47.31
C SER A 531 28.87 -1.80 46.80
N GLY A 532 27.89 -1.58 47.68
CA GLY A 532 26.72 -0.77 47.35
C GLY A 532 27.12 0.71 47.28
N PHE A 533 26.61 1.42 46.29
CA PHE A 533 26.71 2.87 46.23
C PHE A 533 25.35 3.46 45.80
N ASP A 534 24.64 4.05 46.74
CA ASP A 534 23.34 4.69 46.50
C ASP A 534 23.51 5.96 45.67
N ILE A 535 22.94 6.01 44.47
CA ILE A 535 22.79 7.25 43.69
C ILE A 535 21.30 7.59 43.59
N LYS A 536 20.84 8.42 44.52
CA LYS A 536 19.49 9.00 44.50
C LYS A 536 19.39 10.09 43.43
N MET A 537 18.73 9.80 42.30
CA MET A 537 17.94 10.82 41.59
C MET A 537 16.77 10.29 40.73
N ALA A 538 16.11 9.22 41.20
CA ALA A 538 14.78 8.90 40.69
C ALA A 538 13.76 9.96 41.16
N ARG A 539 13.06 10.60 40.23
CA ARG A 539 11.87 11.41 40.55
C ARG A 539 10.74 10.44 40.88
N ASN A 540 10.26 10.44 42.13
CA ASN A 540 9.25 9.49 42.62
C ASN A 540 7.92 9.60 41.86
N ASN A 541 7.75 8.80 40.80
CA ASN A 541 6.48 8.59 40.13
C ASN A 541 5.58 7.67 40.98
N VAL A 542 4.97 8.22 42.03
CA VAL A 542 3.97 7.52 42.84
C VAL A 542 2.69 7.35 41.99
N CYS A 543 2.30 6.11 41.73
CA CYS A 543 1.09 5.77 40.97
C CYS A 543 -0.07 5.42 41.91
N TYR A 544 -1.17 6.17 41.84
CA TYR A 544 -2.27 6.12 42.80
C TYR A 544 -3.34 5.05 42.47
N HIS A 545 -2.93 3.82 42.13
CA HIS A 545 -3.87 2.77 41.66
C HIS A 545 -4.86 2.28 42.72
N ASP A 546 -4.43 2.21 43.99
CA ASP A 546 -5.26 1.72 45.11
C ASP A 546 -6.20 2.78 45.69
N GLN A 547 -6.12 4.04 45.20
CA GLN A 547 -6.98 5.13 45.67
C GLN A 547 -8.41 5.00 45.15
N ARG A 548 -9.37 5.44 45.96
CA ARG A 548 -10.78 5.57 45.54
C ARG A 548 -10.96 6.75 44.60
N MET A 549 -12.00 6.70 43.75
CA MET A 549 -12.27 7.75 42.77
C MET A 549 -12.47 9.15 43.42
N GLU A 550 -12.90 9.22 44.68
CA GLU A 550 -12.95 10.45 45.48
C GLU A 550 -11.64 11.24 45.50
N PHE A 551 -10.49 10.58 45.65
CA PHE A 551 -9.17 11.23 45.67
C PHE A 551 -8.94 12.04 44.40
N PHE A 552 -9.25 11.45 43.24
CA PHE A 552 -9.11 12.10 41.94
C PHE A 552 -10.12 13.24 41.74
N TYR A 553 -11.39 13.07 42.15
CA TYR A 553 -12.39 14.14 42.10
C TYR A 553 -12.05 15.36 42.96
N ASN A 554 -11.44 15.14 44.13
CA ASN A 554 -10.98 16.22 45.00
C ASN A 554 -9.78 16.93 44.37
N ASN A 555 -8.79 16.18 43.88
CA ASN A 555 -7.61 16.75 43.22
C ASN A 555 -7.94 17.54 41.92
N SER A 556 -8.98 17.14 41.17
CA SER A 556 -9.44 17.90 40.00
C SER A 556 -10.29 19.14 40.34
N ASN A 557 -10.41 19.50 41.63
CA ASN A 557 -11.27 20.56 42.16
C ASN A 557 -12.73 20.43 41.67
N THR A 558 -13.25 19.21 41.56
CA THR A 558 -14.62 18.93 41.11
C THR A 558 -15.62 18.99 42.27
N THR A 559 -15.47 19.99 43.15
CA THR A 559 -16.31 20.21 44.34
C THR A 559 -17.73 20.66 43.99
N SER A 560 -17.98 21.12 42.75
CA SER A 560 -19.26 21.66 42.28
C SER A 560 -20.24 20.62 41.73
N ASP A 561 -19.95 19.32 41.80
CA ASP A 561 -20.85 18.25 41.31
C ASP A 561 -21.56 17.52 42.46
N GLU A 562 -21.99 18.29 43.46
CA GLU A 562 -23.02 17.81 44.38
C GLU A 562 -24.35 17.63 43.63
N TRP A 563 -24.99 16.50 43.89
CA TRP A 563 -26.30 16.17 43.34
C TRP A 563 -27.34 16.36 44.44
N ASP A 564 -28.27 17.30 44.22
CA ASP A 564 -29.52 17.29 44.98
C ASP A 564 -30.22 15.92 44.77
N LYS A 565 -30.82 15.40 45.86
CA LYS A 565 -31.50 14.10 45.86
C LYS A 565 -32.60 14.07 44.79
N THR A 566 -33.36 15.15 44.63
CA THR A 566 -34.43 15.26 43.63
C THR A 566 -33.87 15.18 42.21
N GLN A 567 -32.77 15.90 41.93
CA GLN A 567 -32.10 15.87 40.63
C GLN A 567 -31.49 14.50 40.31
N LEU A 568 -30.87 13.83 41.29
CA LEU A 568 -30.28 12.49 41.12
C LEU A 568 -31.36 11.45 40.80
N ILE A 569 -32.44 11.42 41.59
CA ILE A 569 -33.56 10.50 41.38
C ILE A 569 -34.21 10.74 40.01
N LEU A 570 -34.44 12.01 39.63
CA LEU A 570 -35.03 12.35 38.33
C LEU A 570 -34.14 11.86 37.17
N VAL A 571 -32.83 12.12 37.21
CA VAL A 571 -31.90 11.68 36.17
C VAL A 571 -31.75 10.16 36.13
N GLN A 572 -31.72 9.48 37.27
CA GLN A 572 -31.66 8.01 37.33
C GLN A 572 -32.95 7.36 36.81
N CYS A 573 -34.13 7.89 37.15
CA CYS A 573 -35.41 7.38 36.64
C CYS A 573 -35.57 7.62 35.13
N VAL A 574 -35.39 8.86 34.66
CA VAL A 574 -35.49 9.20 33.23
C VAL A 574 -34.42 8.48 32.42
N GLY A 575 -33.18 8.44 32.93
CA GLY A 575 -32.07 7.72 32.33
C GLY A 575 -32.33 6.23 32.21
N SER A 576 -32.84 5.58 33.26
CA SER A 576 -33.19 4.15 33.23
C SER A 576 -34.32 3.84 32.24
N ILE A 577 -35.36 4.69 32.18
CA ILE A 577 -36.43 4.55 31.18
C ILE A 577 -35.88 4.66 29.75
N CYS A 578 -34.99 5.62 29.49
CA CYS A 578 -34.32 5.76 28.21
C CYS A 578 -33.43 4.55 27.89
N CYS A 579 -32.68 4.02 28.87
CA CYS A 579 -31.85 2.83 28.69
C CYS A 579 -32.68 1.58 28.36
N CYS A 580 -33.78 1.36 29.08
CA CYS A 580 -34.72 0.28 28.78
C CYS A 580 -35.30 0.41 27.36
N PHE A 581 -35.63 1.63 26.92
CA PHE A 581 -36.04 1.88 25.54
C PHE A 581 -34.93 1.58 24.53
N ILE A 582 -33.70 2.06 24.75
CA ILE A 582 -32.54 1.81 23.86
C ILE A 582 -32.31 0.31 23.69
N LEU A 583 -32.30 -0.46 24.80
CA LEU A 583 -32.07 -1.90 24.79
C LEU A 583 -33.18 -2.64 24.03
N VAL A 584 -34.45 -2.39 24.35
CA VAL A 584 -35.59 -3.07 23.72
C VAL A 584 -35.73 -2.67 22.25
N ALA A 585 -35.60 -1.39 21.92
CA ALA A 585 -35.77 -0.89 20.55
C ALA A 585 -34.66 -1.40 19.61
N ASN A 586 -33.40 -1.36 20.04
CA ASN A 586 -32.30 -1.88 19.22
C ASN A 586 -32.31 -3.41 19.13
N ALA A 587 -32.69 -4.14 20.19
CA ALA A 587 -32.90 -5.58 20.12
C ALA A 587 -34.01 -5.97 19.11
N MET A 588 -35.09 -5.19 19.01
CA MET A 588 -36.13 -5.40 17.99
C MET A 588 -35.61 -5.16 16.57
N ILE A 589 -34.73 -4.18 16.33
CA ILE A 589 -34.10 -3.96 15.02
C ILE A 589 -33.21 -5.14 14.63
N ILE A 590 -32.38 -5.63 15.56
CA ILE A 590 -31.53 -6.82 15.33
C ILE A 590 -32.40 -8.04 15.03
N ALA A 591 -33.45 -8.30 15.82
CA ALA A 591 -34.38 -9.40 15.61
C ALA A 591 -35.12 -9.31 14.26
N ALA A 592 -35.50 -8.11 13.82
CA ALA A 592 -36.14 -7.90 12.51
C ALA A 592 -35.21 -8.28 11.34
N VAL A 593 -33.92 -7.89 11.40
CA VAL A 593 -32.94 -8.22 10.36
C VAL A 593 -32.60 -9.72 10.35
N VAL A 594 -32.55 -10.38 11.51
CA VAL A 594 -32.27 -11.83 11.61
C VAL A 594 -33.46 -12.70 11.20
N THR A 595 -34.70 -12.26 11.45
CA THR A 595 -35.90 -13.07 11.14
C THR A 595 -36.40 -12.89 9.70
N ASN A 596 -36.28 -11.70 9.12
CA ASN A 596 -36.80 -11.42 7.78
C ASN A 596 -35.72 -11.61 6.70
N ARG A 597 -35.82 -12.69 5.91
CA ARG A 597 -34.92 -13.00 4.79
C ARG A 597 -34.79 -11.86 3.76
N ARG A 598 -35.76 -10.94 3.64
CA ARG A 598 -35.66 -9.75 2.77
C ARG A 598 -34.54 -8.79 3.20
N PHE A 599 -34.13 -8.83 4.47
CA PHE A 599 -33.07 -7.98 5.02
C PHE A 599 -31.68 -8.66 4.98
N HIS A 600 -31.50 -9.79 4.27
CA HIS A 600 -30.20 -10.47 4.13
C HIS A 600 -29.25 -9.81 3.10
N TYR A 601 -29.16 -8.47 3.11
CA TYR A 601 -28.28 -7.67 2.23
C TYR A 601 -27.23 -6.88 3.04
N PRO A 602 -26.05 -6.56 2.46
CA PRO A 602 -24.93 -5.89 3.15
C PRO A 602 -25.33 -4.66 4.00
N PHE A 603 -26.19 -3.78 3.46
CA PHE A 603 -26.65 -2.60 4.18
C PHE A 603 -27.40 -2.92 5.47
N TYR A 604 -28.32 -3.90 5.45
CA TYR A 604 -29.11 -4.25 6.63
C TYR A 604 -28.26 -4.98 7.69
N TYR A 605 -27.21 -5.71 7.30
CA TYR A 605 -26.22 -6.23 8.24
C TYR A 605 -25.42 -5.11 8.93
N LEU A 606 -25.01 -4.06 8.19
CA LEU A 606 -24.39 -2.87 8.80
C LEU A 606 -25.37 -2.08 9.67
N LEU A 607 -26.66 -2.04 9.32
CA LEU A 607 -27.73 -1.43 10.11
C LEU A 607 -27.96 -2.19 11.44
N ALA A 608 -27.98 -3.52 11.39
CA ALA A 608 -28.04 -4.37 12.58
C ALA A 608 -26.77 -4.22 13.46
N ASN A 609 -25.61 -4.02 12.85
CA ASN A 609 -24.38 -3.73 13.59
C ASN A 609 -24.42 -2.36 14.29
N LEU A 610 -25.08 -1.36 13.70
CA LEU A 610 -25.33 -0.05 14.35
C LEU A 610 -26.29 -0.18 15.54
N ALA A 611 -27.33 -1.00 15.39
CA ALA A 611 -28.21 -1.34 16.51
C ALA A 611 -27.47 -2.14 17.59
N ALA A 612 -26.48 -2.97 17.24
CA ALA A 612 -25.66 -3.71 18.22
C ALA A 612 -24.70 -2.78 19.00
N SER A 613 -24.11 -1.77 18.37
CA SER A 613 -23.30 -0.76 19.07
C SER A 613 -24.15 0.17 19.95
N ASP A 614 -25.33 0.58 19.49
CA ASP A 614 -26.29 1.32 20.32
C ASP A 614 -26.89 0.47 21.47
N PHE A 615 -27.03 -0.85 21.28
CA PHE A 615 -27.40 -1.78 22.36
C PHE A 615 -26.30 -1.88 23.43
N LEU A 616 -25.02 -1.95 23.02
CA LEU A 616 -23.90 -1.86 23.96
C LEU A 616 -23.84 -0.50 24.67
N ALA A 617 -24.12 0.60 23.96
CA ALA A 617 -24.27 1.92 24.58
C ALA A 617 -25.40 1.91 25.62
N GLY A 618 -26.52 1.24 25.36
CA GLY A 618 -27.58 0.98 26.34
C GLY A 618 -27.07 0.30 27.62
N ILE A 619 -26.28 -0.78 27.50
CA ILE A 619 -25.67 -1.47 28.65
C ILE A 619 -24.72 -0.52 29.41
N ALA A 620 -23.89 0.23 28.67
CA ALA A 620 -22.95 1.21 29.24
C ALA A 620 -23.68 2.33 29.99
N TYR A 621 -24.80 2.83 29.46
CA TYR A 621 -25.63 3.84 30.12
C TYR A 621 -26.37 3.29 31.35
N VAL A 622 -26.85 2.04 31.35
CA VAL A 622 -27.38 1.40 32.57
C VAL A 622 -26.31 1.39 33.67
N TYR A 623 -25.12 0.91 33.35
CA TYR A 623 -24.00 0.86 34.30
C TYR A 623 -23.55 2.26 34.74
N LEU A 624 -23.63 3.28 33.87
CA LEU A 624 -23.38 4.68 34.22
C LEU A 624 -24.42 5.22 35.22
N MET A 625 -25.72 5.02 34.96
CA MET A 625 -26.81 5.57 35.80
C MET A 625 -26.78 5.02 37.23
N PHE A 626 -26.59 3.70 37.40
CA PHE A 626 -26.49 3.09 38.73
C PHE A 626 -25.22 3.48 39.49
N ASN A 627 -24.14 3.86 38.80
CA ASN A 627 -22.89 4.33 39.40
C ASN A 627 -22.74 5.86 39.37
N THR A 628 -23.83 6.62 39.24
CA THR A 628 -23.84 8.10 39.24
C THR A 628 -24.16 8.66 40.65
N GLY A 629 -23.81 9.93 40.90
CA GLY A 629 -23.96 10.56 42.21
C GLY A 629 -22.89 10.09 43.20
N LYS A 630 -23.26 9.94 44.48
CA LYS A 630 -22.30 9.61 45.57
C LYS A 630 -21.51 8.33 45.29
N ILE A 631 -22.17 7.28 44.79
CA ILE A 631 -21.57 5.99 44.40
C ILE A 631 -20.38 6.17 43.45
N SER A 632 -20.39 7.20 42.59
CA SER A 632 -19.27 7.45 41.66
C SER A 632 -17.95 7.81 42.36
N ARG A 633 -17.95 8.23 43.63
CA ARG A 633 -16.76 8.54 44.43
C ARG A 633 -16.17 7.27 45.06
N ASP A 634 -17.01 6.30 45.38
CA ASP A 634 -16.66 5.01 46.02
C ASP A 634 -16.05 4.00 45.03
N LEU A 635 -16.18 4.22 43.72
CA LEU A 635 -15.61 3.37 42.68
C LEU A 635 -14.09 3.21 42.81
N THR A 636 -13.59 2.04 42.44
CA THR A 636 -12.15 1.81 42.20
C THR A 636 -11.73 2.36 40.84
N VAL A 637 -10.44 2.66 40.67
CA VAL A 637 -9.86 3.10 39.39
C VAL A 637 -10.22 2.15 38.24
N GLN A 638 -10.15 0.83 38.47
CA GLN A 638 -10.51 -0.18 37.45
C GLN A 638 -12.00 -0.20 37.12
N ALA A 639 -12.90 -0.04 38.10
CA ALA A 639 -14.33 0.07 37.85
C ALA A 639 -14.69 1.33 37.04
N TYR A 640 -13.99 2.45 37.27
CA TYR A 640 -14.13 3.65 36.46
C TYR A 640 -13.62 3.43 35.03
N PHE A 641 -12.43 2.82 34.84
CA PHE A 641 -11.91 2.48 33.52
C PHE A 641 -12.88 1.58 32.75
N PHE A 642 -13.47 0.57 33.39
CA PHE A 642 -14.49 -0.28 32.77
C PHE A 642 -15.74 0.53 32.38
N ARG A 643 -16.26 1.36 33.30
CA ARG A 643 -17.43 2.23 33.05
C ARG A 643 -17.22 3.15 31.86
N GLN A 644 -16.08 3.84 31.80
CA GLN A 644 -15.80 4.81 30.74
C GLN A 644 -15.39 4.11 29.44
N GLY A 645 -14.60 3.03 29.51
CA GLY A 645 -14.20 2.24 28.34
C GLY A 645 -15.37 1.62 27.58
N LEU A 646 -16.45 1.21 28.27
CA LEU A 646 -17.68 0.76 27.61
C LEU A 646 -18.38 1.89 26.83
N LEU A 647 -18.37 3.12 27.36
CA LEU A 647 -18.94 4.30 26.69
C LEU A 647 -18.08 4.66 25.48
N ASP A 648 -16.77 4.78 25.67
CA ASP A 648 -15.79 5.13 24.63
C ASP A 648 -15.76 4.08 23.48
N ALA A 649 -15.86 2.79 23.81
CA ALA A 649 -15.95 1.70 22.83
C ALA A 649 -17.28 1.67 22.09
N SER A 650 -18.42 1.89 22.76
CA SER A 650 -19.73 1.93 22.09
C SER A 650 -19.87 3.14 21.15
N LEU A 651 -19.34 4.30 21.55
CA LEU A 651 -19.17 5.48 20.69
C LEU A 651 -18.31 5.15 19.46
N SER A 652 -17.15 4.54 19.67
CA SER A 652 -16.24 4.14 18.58
C SER A 652 -16.90 3.15 17.61
N ALA A 653 -17.70 2.22 18.11
CA ALA A 653 -18.39 1.22 17.30
C ALA A 653 -19.48 1.86 16.44
N SER A 654 -20.33 2.73 17.01
CA SER A 654 -21.33 3.46 16.22
C SER A 654 -20.68 4.42 15.20
N LEU A 655 -19.57 5.08 15.56
CA LEU A 655 -18.81 5.97 14.66
C LEU A 655 -18.17 5.23 13.47
N THR A 656 -17.38 4.20 13.73
CA THR A 656 -16.68 3.44 12.68
C THR A 656 -17.67 2.69 11.80
N ASN A 657 -18.78 2.18 12.36
CA ASN A 657 -19.84 1.59 11.57
C ASN A 657 -20.59 2.60 10.69
N LEU A 658 -20.83 3.83 11.17
CA LEU A 658 -21.38 4.92 10.34
C LEU A 658 -20.44 5.31 9.18
N LEU A 659 -19.11 5.28 9.40
CA LEU A 659 -18.13 5.47 8.33
C LEU A 659 -18.15 4.33 7.31
N VAL A 660 -18.25 3.07 7.75
CA VAL A 660 -18.40 1.91 6.84
C VAL A 660 -19.70 2.00 6.03
N ILE A 661 -20.81 2.45 6.64
CA ILE A 661 -22.06 2.75 5.92
C ILE A 661 -21.85 3.90 4.91
N ALA A 662 -21.10 4.95 5.26
CA ALA A 662 -20.78 6.05 4.34
C ALA A 662 -19.98 5.59 3.11
N LEU A 663 -19.00 4.69 3.31
CA LEU A 663 -18.20 4.12 2.24
C LEU A 663 -19.01 3.13 1.37
N GLU A 664 -19.85 2.29 1.96
CA GLU A 664 -20.78 1.41 1.22
C GLU A 664 -21.73 2.22 0.33
N ARG A 665 -22.28 3.32 0.87
CA ARG A 665 -23.17 4.22 0.15
C ARG A 665 -22.44 5.02 -0.92
N TYR A 666 -21.22 5.48 -0.67
CA TYR A 666 -20.39 6.12 -1.69
C TYR A 666 -20.14 5.17 -2.88
N ILE A 667 -19.70 3.94 -2.62
CA ILE A 667 -19.36 2.95 -3.66
C ILE A 667 -20.60 2.53 -4.46
N SER A 668 -21.70 2.17 -3.79
CA SER A 668 -22.94 1.72 -4.46
C SER A 668 -23.58 2.82 -5.31
N ILE A 669 -23.65 4.06 -4.80
CA ILE A 669 -24.25 5.19 -5.53
C ILE A 669 -23.34 5.65 -6.69
N MET A 670 -22.02 5.75 -6.49
CA MET A 670 -21.09 6.19 -7.54
C MET A 670 -21.01 5.18 -8.70
N SER A 671 -21.13 3.88 -8.40
CA SER A 671 -21.18 2.81 -9.41
C SER A 671 -22.59 2.54 -10.00
N TRP A 672 -23.62 3.28 -9.55
CA TRP A 672 -25.02 3.12 -9.97
C TRP A 672 -25.63 1.72 -9.76
N LYS A 673 -25.02 0.89 -8.91
CA LYS A 673 -25.51 -0.46 -8.60
C LYS A 673 -26.54 -0.42 -7.46
N VAL A 674 -27.78 -0.84 -7.77
CA VAL A 674 -28.90 -0.88 -6.80
C VAL A 674 -28.60 -1.82 -5.62
N HIS A 675 -27.81 -2.87 -5.86
CA HIS A 675 -27.30 -3.78 -4.84
C HIS A 675 -25.76 -3.77 -4.89
N SER A 676 -25.13 -3.68 -3.72
CA SER A 676 -23.67 -3.64 -3.60
C SER A 676 -23.04 -5.02 -3.80
N ASN A 677 -21.95 -5.10 -4.57
CA ASN A 677 -21.17 -6.33 -4.80
C ASN A 677 -20.36 -6.80 -3.56
N LEU A 678 -20.70 -6.33 -2.35
CA LEU A 678 -20.09 -6.79 -1.10
C LEU A 678 -20.54 -8.21 -0.75
N THR A 679 -19.68 -9.20 -1.03
CA THR A 679 -19.88 -10.58 -0.58
C THR A 679 -20.02 -10.67 0.94
N LYS A 680 -20.84 -11.59 1.45
CA LYS A 680 -21.09 -11.76 2.91
C LYS A 680 -19.79 -11.86 3.72
N ARG A 681 -18.79 -12.63 3.26
CA ARG A 681 -17.46 -12.75 3.89
C ARG A 681 -16.76 -11.39 4.09
N ARG A 682 -16.83 -10.47 3.12
CA ARG A 682 -16.26 -9.11 3.23
C ARG A 682 -17.04 -8.26 4.25
N VAL A 683 -18.36 -8.37 4.31
CA VAL A 683 -19.19 -7.66 5.31
C VAL A 683 -18.88 -8.15 6.73
N THR A 684 -18.77 -9.46 6.95
CA THR A 684 -18.39 -10.03 8.26
C THR A 684 -17.00 -9.58 8.71
N LEU A 685 -16.02 -9.52 7.80
CA LEU A 685 -14.67 -9.01 8.11
C LEU A 685 -14.68 -7.51 8.47
N LEU A 686 -15.46 -6.69 7.75
CA LEU A 686 -15.63 -5.26 8.09
C LEU A 686 -16.26 -5.06 9.48
N ILE A 687 -17.26 -5.87 9.83
CA ILE A 687 -17.89 -5.85 11.16
C ILE A 687 -16.88 -6.26 12.25
N ALA A 688 -16.11 -7.33 12.04
CA ALA A 688 -15.07 -7.76 12.98
C ALA A 688 -13.99 -6.68 13.20
N LEU A 689 -13.58 -5.99 12.13
CA LEU A 689 -12.62 -4.88 12.18
C LEU A 689 -13.17 -3.65 12.90
N VAL A 690 -14.45 -3.31 12.68
CA VAL A 690 -15.17 -2.26 13.43
C VAL A 690 -15.13 -2.54 14.94
N TRP A 691 -15.45 -3.77 15.36
CA TRP A 691 -15.42 -4.15 16.77
C TRP A 691 -14.01 -4.18 17.35
N GLY A 692 -13.03 -4.71 16.61
CA GLY A 692 -11.62 -4.75 17.04
C GLY A 692 -11.03 -3.35 17.28
N ILE A 693 -11.22 -2.41 16.35
CA ILE A 693 -10.79 -1.02 16.51
C ILE A 693 -11.49 -0.37 17.71
N SER A 694 -12.80 -0.60 17.87
CA SER A 694 -13.60 0.07 18.89
C SER A 694 -13.29 -0.40 20.32
N ILE A 695 -13.07 -1.71 20.50
CA ILE A 695 -12.63 -2.29 21.78
C ILE A 695 -11.21 -1.81 22.11
N PHE A 696 -10.30 -1.80 21.13
CA PHE A 696 -8.95 -1.28 21.33
C PHE A 696 -8.97 0.20 21.76
N MET A 697 -9.69 1.05 21.04
CA MET A 697 -9.79 2.49 21.31
C MET A 697 -10.38 2.78 22.71
N GLY A 698 -11.39 2.03 23.16
CA GLY A 698 -11.92 2.14 24.53
C GLY A 698 -10.99 1.59 25.63
N ALA A 699 -9.99 0.78 25.28
CA ALA A 699 -9.00 0.22 26.22
C ALA A 699 -7.71 1.05 26.35
N VAL A 700 -7.42 1.97 25.43
CA VAL A 700 -6.20 2.80 25.44
C VAL A 700 -5.92 3.49 26.81
N PRO A 701 -6.91 4.03 27.55
CA PRO A 701 -6.66 4.63 28.86
C PRO A 701 -6.22 3.62 29.94
N SER A 702 -6.80 2.42 29.97
CA SER A 702 -6.43 1.40 30.97
C SER A 702 -5.11 0.70 30.63
N LEU A 703 -4.74 0.66 29.34
CA LEU A 703 -3.43 0.20 28.86
C LEU A 703 -2.28 1.18 29.11
N GLY A 704 -2.54 2.34 29.73
CA GLY A 704 -1.51 3.22 30.27
C GLY A 704 -1.63 4.71 29.91
N TRP A 705 -2.47 5.10 28.96
CA TRP A 705 -2.60 6.52 28.55
C TRP A 705 -3.53 7.34 29.48
N ASN A 706 -3.27 7.25 30.79
CA ASN A 706 -4.03 7.89 31.86
C ASN A 706 -3.16 8.88 32.66
N CYS A 707 -3.68 9.44 33.76
CA CYS A 707 -2.94 10.37 34.62
C CYS A 707 -2.65 9.83 36.04
N VAL A 708 -2.84 8.52 36.29
CA VAL A 708 -2.80 7.93 37.65
C VAL A 708 -1.40 8.03 38.31
N CYS A 709 -0.34 8.22 37.52
CA CYS A 709 1.03 8.47 37.98
C CYS A 709 1.48 9.94 37.80
N SER A 710 0.59 10.87 37.43
CA SER A 710 0.94 12.27 37.10
C SER A 710 -0.28 13.20 37.18
N LEU A 711 -0.64 13.59 38.42
CA LEU A 711 -1.89 14.30 38.73
C LEU A 711 -2.06 15.66 38.00
N ASP A 712 -0.97 16.38 37.71
CA ASP A 712 -0.98 17.67 36.97
C ASP A 712 -1.51 17.58 35.52
N LEU A 713 -1.57 16.35 34.99
CA LEU A 713 -2.03 16.03 33.64
C LEU A 713 -3.49 15.55 33.61
N CYS A 714 -4.14 15.37 34.76
CA CYS A 714 -5.54 14.93 34.84
C CYS A 714 -6.53 15.97 34.32
N SER A 715 -7.57 15.51 33.63
CA SER A 715 -8.75 16.28 33.17
C SER A 715 -9.63 16.77 34.32
N LYS A 716 -10.37 17.89 34.15
CA LYS A 716 -11.41 18.31 35.13
C LYS A 716 -12.74 17.57 34.89
N LEU A 717 -13.01 17.11 33.66
CA LEU A 717 -14.25 16.41 33.31
C LEU A 717 -14.19 14.89 33.58
N ALA A 718 -13.00 14.27 33.40
CA ALA A 718 -12.73 12.84 33.58
C ALA A 718 -11.44 12.64 34.43
N PRO A 719 -11.53 12.67 35.78
CA PRO A 719 -10.35 12.92 36.64
C PRO A 719 -9.23 11.87 36.68
N ILE A 720 -9.37 10.71 36.03
CA ILE A 720 -8.26 9.75 35.82
C ILE A 720 -7.68 9.76 34.40
N PHE A 721 -8.29 10.48 33.45
CA PHE A 721 -7.82 10.55 32.06
C PHE A 721 -6.82 11.69 31.87
N SER A 722 -5.77 11.42 31.09
CA SER A 722 -4.81 12.46 30.69
C SER A 722 -5.47 13.44 29.73
N ARG A 723 -5.25 14.74 29.93
CA ARG A 723 -5.67 15.78 28.96
C ARG A 723 -5.12 15.53 27.56
N SER A 724 -3.97 14.88 27.43
CA SER A 724 -3.39 14.48 26.14
C SER A 724 -4.23 13.43 25.41
N TYR A 725 -4.74 12.42 26.12
CA TYR A 725 -5.67 11.42 25.58
C TYR A 725 -6.98 12.09 25.14
N LEU A 726 -7.54 13.00 25.95
CA LEU A 726 -8.77 13.71 25.58
C LEU A 726 -8.62 14.59 24.32
N ILE A 727 -7.48 15.28 24.16
CA ILE A 727 -7.20 16.03 22.92
C ILE A 727 -7.14 15.06 21.72
N PHE A 728 -6.38 13.98 21.83
CA PHE A 728 -6.27 12.96 20.78
C PHE A 728 -7.65 12.38 20.41
N TRP A 729 -8.43 11.98 21.41
CA TRP A 729 -9.77 11.42 21.27
C TRP A 729 -10.73 12.38 20.57
N SER A 730 -10.86 13.62 21.07
CA SER A 730 -11.76 14.60 20.49
C SER A 730 -11.34 15.01 19.08
N VAL A 731 -10.05 15.25 18.83
CA VAL A 731 -9.56 15.63 17.49
C VAL A 731 -9.77 14.48 16.50
N SER A 732 -9.44 13.24 16.86
CA SER A 732 -9.64 12.07 16.00
C SER A 732 -11.12 11.91 15.62
N ASN A 733 -12.02 11.96 16.59
CA ASN A 733 -13.46 11.79 16.34
C ASN A 733 -14.08 12.99 15.58
N LEU A 734 -13.60 14.22 15.80
CA LEU A 734 -13.99 15.39 14.99
C LEU A 734 -13.51 15.28 13.54
N VAL A 735 -12.29 14.76 13.29
CA VAL A 735 -11.78 14.50 11.94
C VAL A 735 -12.63 13.43 11.23
N LEU A 736 -13.05 12.36 11.94
CA LEU A 736 -13.96 11.35 11.39
C LEU A 736 -15.33 11.96 11.02
N PHE A 737 -15.87 12.90 11.81
CA PHE A 737 -17.07 13.65 11.42
C PHE A 737 -16.86 14.49 10.14
N LEU A 738 -15.76 15.23 10.03
CA LEU A 738 -15.47 16.02 8.83
C LEU A 738 -15.33 15.15 7.58
N ILE A 739 -14.69 13.98 7.69
CA ILE A 739 -14.57 13.00 6.60
C ILE A 739 -15.97 12.48 6.19
N MET A 740 -16.80 12.06 7.14
CA MET A 740 -18.16 11.59 6.83
C MET A 740 -19.02 12.69 6.19
N VAL A 741 -19.02 13.91 6.75
CA VAL A 741 -19.73 15.06 6.18
C VAL A 741 -19.26 15.36 4.77
N GLY A 742 -17.95 15.33 4.50
CA GLY A 742 -17.39 15.50 3.16
C GLY A 742 -17.86 14.43 2.16
N ILE A 743 -17.89 13.16 2.56
CA ILE A 743 -18.41 12.05 1.75
C ILE A 743 -19.89 12.28 1.40
N TYR A 744 -20.75 12.56 2.39
CA TYR A 744 -22.19 12.76 2.14
C TYR A 744 -22.50 14.05 1.40
N LEU A 745 -21.72 15.13 1.59
CA LEU A 745 -21.82 16.35 0.78
C LEU A 745 -21.49 16.06 -0.68
N ARG A 746 -20.43 15.28 -0.96
CA ARG A 746 -20.07 14.84 -2.32
C ARG A 746 -21.18 13.99 -2.95
N ILE A 747 -21.75 13.03 -2.21
CA ILE A 747 -22.89 12.20 -2.65
C ILE A 747 -24.09 13.09 -2.97
N TYR A 748 -24.45 14.00 -2.06
CA TYR A 748 -25.60 14.89 -2.21
C TYR A 748 -25.47 15.80 -3.44
N LEU A 749 -24.31 16.47 -3.60
CA LEU A 749 -24.05 17.33 -4.76
C LEU A 749 -24.04 16.54 -6.08
N TYR A 750 -23.45 15.33 -6.10
CA TYR A 750 -23.48 14.46 -7.27
C TYR A 750 -24.91 14.03 -7.66
N VAL A 751 -25.70 13.57 -6.68
CA VAL A 751 -27.09 13.13 -6.89
C VAL A 751 -27.97 14.31 -7.30
N MET A 752 -27.81 15.49 -6.70
CA MET A 752 -28.53 16.70 -7.11
C MET A 752 -28.18 17.11 -8.55
N LYS A 753 -26.88 17.13 -8.91
CA LYS A 753 -26.44 17.46 -10.28
C LYS A 753 -26.98 16.46 -11.32
N LYS A 754 -26.86 15.15 -11.06
CA LYS A 754 -27.45 14.09 -11.92
C LYS A 754 -28.98 14.22 -12.01
N THR A 755 -29.67 14.50 -10.90
CA THR A 755 -31.14 14.60 -10.87
C THR A 755 -31.66 15.85 -11.58
N ALA A 756 -30.92 16.97 -11.53
CA ALA A 756 -31.24 18.18 -12.29
C ALA A 756 -31.16 17.93 -13.80
N VAL A 757 -30.08 17.32 -14.28
CA VAL A 757 -29.93 16.95 -15.71
C VAL A 757 -31.00 15.94 -16.13
N LEU A 758 -31.26 14.90 -15.31
CA LEU A 758 -32.23 13.85 -15.64
C LEU A 758 -33.71 14.26 -15.47
N LYS A 759 -33.99 15.51 -15.05
CA LYS A 759 -35.34 16.11 -15.10
C LYS A 759 -35.70 16.64 -16.49
N ALA A 760 -34.73 17.02 -17.32
CA ALA A 760 -34.98 17.69 -18.59
C ALA A 760 -35.59 16.79 -19.68
N HIS A 761 -35.42 15.45 -19.61
CA HIS A 761 -35.70 14.55 -20.73
C HIS A 761 -36.51 13.28 -20.41
N THR A 762 -37.10 13.08 -19.22
CA THR A 762 -37.91 11.85 -18.98
C THR A 762 -38.96 11.95 -17.86
N SER A 763 -40.22 12.16 -18.26
CA SER A 763 -41.39 12.13 -17.38
C SER A 763 -41.86 10.72 -16.99
N GLY A 764 -41.61 9.71 -17.82
CA GLY A 764 -42.30 8.40 -17.78
C GLY A 764 -41.95 7.41 -16.65
N SER A 765 -41.04 7.73 -15.71
CA SER A 765 -40.79 6.83 -14.57
C SER A 765 -40.36 7.58 -13.31
N ILE A 766 -41.34 7.91 -12.47
CA ILE A 766 -41.14 8.63 -11.21
C ILE A 766 -40.85 7.68 -10.05
N ASN A 767 -41.49 6.50 -10.01
CA ASN A 767 -41.39 5.58 -8.87
C ASN A 767 -40.00 4.93 -8.75
N ARG A 768 -39.41 4.42 -9.84
CA ARG A 768 -38.06 3.82 -9.82
C ARG A 768 -36.94 4.83 -9.49
N LYS A 769 -37.21 6.13 -9.60
CA LYS A 769 -36.29 7.22 -9.20
C LYS A 769 -36.42 7.60 -7.70
N ARG A 770 -37.54 7.28 -7.03
CA ARG A 770 -37.83 7.72 -5.65
C ARG A 770 -37.15 6.87 -4.56
N THR A 771 -37.00 5.56 -4.76
CA THR A 771 -36.42 4.62 -3.77
C THR A 771 -35.00 5.00 -3.31
N PRO A 772 -34.00 5.19 -4.20
CA PRO A 772 -32.65 5.58 -3.76
C PRO A 772 -32.63 6.95 -3.06
N ILE A 773 -33.48 7.89 -3.48
CA ILE A 773 -33.58 9.22 -2.87
C ILE A 773 -34.21 9.15 -1.46
N LYS A 774 -35.26 8.33 -1.24
CA LYS A 774 -35.79 8.02 0.10
C LYS A 774 -34.67 7.47 1.00
N LEU A 775 -33.91 6.49 0.49
CA LEU A 775 -32.86 5.79 1.23
C LEU A 775 -31.68 6.70 1.61
N ILE A 776 -31.21 7.56 0.69
CA ILE A 776 -30.20 8.58 0.96
C ILE A 776 -30.67 9.55 2.06
N LYS A 777 -31.91 10.07 1.96
CA LYS A 777 -32.48 10.94 2.99
C LYS A 777 -32.52 10.28 4.37
N THR A 778 -32.70 8.97 4.45
CA THR A 778 -32.67 8.23 5.73
C THR A 778 -31.28 8.21 6.33
N VAL A 779 -30.28 7.76 5.57
CA VAL A 779 -28.89 7.69 6.07
C VAL A 779 -28.35 9.08 6.44
N MET A 780 -28.67 10.13 5.66
CA MET A 780 -28.33 11.51 6.01
C MET A 780 -29.02 12.02 7.29
N THR A 781 -30.22 11.51 7.62
CA THR A 781 -30.91 11.90 8.88
C THR A 781 -30.25 11.24 10.09
N VAL A 782 -29.84 9.96 9.98
CA VAL A 782 -29.12 9.22 11.03
C VAL A 782 -27.79 9.91 11.35
N LEU A 783 -26.98 10.19 10.32
CA LEU A 783 -25.72 10.89 10.49
C LEU A 783 -25.92 12.31 11.05
N GLY A 784 -26.91 13.05 10.55
CA GLY A 784 -27.21 14.40 11.02
C GLY A 784 -27.55 14.44 12.51
N ALA A 785 -28.40 13.52 12.98
CA ALA A 785 -28.69 13.36 14.40
C ALA A 785 -27.43 13.03 15.21
N PHE A 786 -26.62 12.07 14.74
CA PHE A 786 -25.39 11.66 15.41
C PHE A 786 -24.38 12.81 15.57
N VAL A 787 -24.12 13.57 14.50
CA VAL A 787 -23.19 14.71 14.52
C VAL A 787 -23.71 15.81 15.46
N ILE A 788 -25.03 16.10 15.46
CA ILE A 788 -25.64 17.11 16.33
C ILE A 788 -25.55 16.69 17.81
N CYS A 789 -25.81 15.42 18.14
CA CYS A 789 -25.73 14.91 19.51
C CYS A 789 -24.30 14.91 20.07
N TRP A 790 -23.31 14.50 19.27
CA TRP A 790 -21.96 14.23 19.77
C TRP A 790 -20.96 15.38 19.61
N THR A 791 -21.12 16.27 18.62
CA THR A 791 -20.17 17.39 18.40
C THR A 791 -20.03 18.30 19.64
N PRO A 792 -21.10 18.71 20.35
CA PRO A 792 -20.96 19.49 21.59
C PRO A 792 -20.12 18.77 22.65
N GLY A 793 -20.24 17.44 22.75
CA GLY A 793 -19.46 16.62 23.68
C GLY A 793 -17.97 16.61 23.36
N LEU A 794 -17.62 16.34 22.10
CA LEU A 794 -16.23 16.35 21.66
C LEU A 794 -15.57 17.73 21.80
N VAL A 795 -16.30 18.81 21.52
CA VAL A 795 -15.81 20.19 21.69
C VAL A 795 -15.55 20.53 23.17
N VAL A 796 -16.46 20.19 24.09
CA VAL A 796 -16.23 20.45 25.53
C VAL A 796 -15.08 19.60 26.10
N LEU A 797 -14.96 18.33 25.67
CA LEU A 797 -13.81 17.47 26.00
C LEU A 797 -12.48 18.07 25.48
N LEU A 798 -12.49 18.66 24.27
CA LEU A 798 -11.33 19.32 23.71
C LEU A 798 -10.95 20.59 24.49
N LEU A 799 -11.93 21.40 24.91
CA LEU A 799 -11.71 22.61 25.71
C LEU A 799 -11.14 22.31 27.11
N ASP A 800 -11.57 21.22 27.75
CA ASP A 800 -10.97 20.76 29.02
C ASP A 800 -9.54 20.24 28.81
N GLY A 801 -9.31 19.45 27.75
CA GLY A 801 -7.99 18.99 27.34
C GLY A 801 -7.01 20.15 27.12
N LEU A 802 -7.45 21.20 26.41
CA LEU A 802 -6.70 22.44 26.16
C LEU A 802 -6.54 23.37 27.39
N LYS A 803 -6.98 22.93 28.58
CA LYS A 803 -6.91 23.69 29.85
C LYS A 803 -7.69 25.03 29.84
N CYS A 804 -8.83 25.14 29.13
CA CYS A 804 -9.62 26.38 29.13
C CYS A 804 -10.31 26.64 30.48
N GLU A 805 -9.75 27.53 31.30
CA GLU A 805 -10.28 27.81 32.64
C GLU A 805 -11.54 28.69 32.63
N ARG A 806 -11.67 29.57 31.63
CA ARG A 806 -12.85 30.44 31.46
C ARG A 806 -14.08 29.73 30.85
N CYS A 807 -13.95 28.47 30.44
CA CYS A 807 -15.00 27.76 29.69
C CYS A 807 -16.06 27.06 30.56
N GLU A 808 -15.91 27.06 31.90
CA GLU A 808 -16.86 26.45 32.87
C GLU A 808 -17.36 25.03 32.50
N VAL A 809 -16.51 24.21 31.89
CA VAL A 809 -16.85 22.94 31.22
C VAL A 809 -17.71 21.96 32.03
N LEU A 810 -17.59 21.99 33.36
CA LEU A 810 -18.38 21.19 34.31
C LEU A 810 -19.89 21.46 34.22
N LYS A 811 -20.33 22.70 33.93
CA LYS A 811 -21.76 23.05 33.81
C LYS A 811 -22.45 22.29 32.65
N PHE A 812 -21.71 22.00 31.59
CA PHE A 812 -22.25 21.34 30.40
C PHE A 812 -22.34 19.82 30.54
N LYS A 813 -21.54 19.20 31.43
CA LYS A 813 -21.44 17.74 31.67
C LYS A 813 -22.79 17.01 31.64
N ARG A 814 -23.81 17.55 32.31
CA ARG A 814 -25.16 16.97 32.43
C ARG A 814 -25.92 16.98 31.09
N TRP A 815 -25.82 18.07 30.32
CA TRP A 815 -26.43 18.20 28.99
C TRP A 815 -25.76 17.33 27.92
N LEU A 816 -24.44 17.17 28.00
CA LEU A 816 -23.68 16.30 27.09
C LEU A 816 -24.08 14.83 27.24
N LEU A 817 -24.25 14.36 28.48
CA LEU A 817 -24.72 13.01 28.79
C LEU A 817 -26.14 12.77 28.25
N LEU A 818 -27.04 13.75 28.39
CA LEU A 818 -28.40 13.68 27.84
C LEU A 818 -28.39 13.57 26.30
N LEU A 819 -27.56 14.37 25.61
CA LEU A 819 -27.42 14.32 24.14
C LEU A 819 -26.87 12.96 23.66
N ALA A 820 -25.89 12.40 24.38
CA ALA A 820 -25.31 11.09 24.09
C ALA A 820 -26.34 9.95 24.23
N VAL A 821 -27.20 9.99 25.26
CA VAL A 821 -28.31 9.04 25.43
C VAL A 821 -29.37 9.21 24.33
N LEU A 822 -29.74 10.44 23.99
CA LEU A 822 -30.73 10.73 22.95
C LEU A 822 -30.34 10.17 21.57
N ASN A 823 -29.05 10.20 21.22
CA ASN A 823 -28.54 9.61 19.97
C ASN A 823 -29.01 8.14 19.77
N SER A 824 -28.80 7.29 20.78
CA SER A 824 -29.14 5.86 20.71
C SER A 824 -30.65 5.58 20.86
N VAL A 825 -31.44 6.56 21.35
CA VAL A 825 -32.92 6.55 21.30
C VAL A 825 -33.44 6.87 19.89
N ILE A 826 -32.82 7.85 19.23
CA ILE A 826 -33.27 8.38 17.93
C ILE A 826 -33.10 7.35 16.79
N ASN A 827 -32.05 6.54 16.82
CA ASN A 827 -31.72 5.63 15.71
C ASN A 827 -32.84 4.62 15.36
N PRO A 828 -33.40 3.82 16.29
CA PRO A 828 -34.58 2.96 16.03
C PRO A 828 -35.82 3.72 15.53
N ILE A 829 -36.00 4.98 15.96
CA ILE A 829 -37.14 5.82 15.55
C ILE A 829 -36.96 6.23 14.08
N ILE A 830 -35.75 6.59 13.66
CA ILE A 830 -35.47 6.90 12.24
C ILE A 830 -35.69 5.66 11.36
N TYR A 831 -35.21 4.48 11.78
CA TYR A 831 -35.36 3.26 10.99
C TYR A 831 -36.83 2.85 10.83
N SER A 832 -37.61 2.85 11.92
CA SER A 832 -39.03 2.50 11.89
C SER A 832 -39.93 3.53 11.20
N TYR A 833 -39.58 4.82 11.22
CA TYR A 833 -40.35 5.84 10.50
C TYR A 833 -40.03 5.91 8.99
N ARG A 834 -38.85 5.48 8.56
CA ARG A 834 -38.37 5.66 7.17
C ARG A 834 -38.42 4.43 6.28
N ASP A 835 -38.51 3.23 6.84
CA ASP A 835 -38.61 1.98 6.10
C ASP A 835 -39.93 1.27 6.47
N GLU A 836 -40.85 1.24 5.50
CA GLU A 836 -42.20 0.69 5.65
C GLU A 836 -42.18 -0.86 5.79
N GLU A 837 -41.18 -1.54 5.22
CA GLU A 837 -40.97 -2.99 5.40
C GLU A 837 -40.35 -3.31 6.76
N MET A 838 -39.44 -2.46 7.25
CA MET A 838 -38.91 -2.55 8.63
C MET A 838 -40.03 -2.36 9.65
N TRP A 839 -40.88 -1.34 9.49
CA TRP A 839 -41.98 -1.05 10.41
C TRP A 839 -43.03 -2.17 10.46
N THR A 840 -43.40 -2.73 9.31
CA THR A 840 -44.31 -3.88 9.23
C THR A 840 -43.69 -5.15 9.82
N THR A 841 -42.38 -5.37 9.65
CA THR A 841 -41.66 -6.46 10.32
C THR A 841 -41.69 -6.31 11.85
N ILE A 842 -41.39 -5.12 12.39
CA ILE A 842 -41.43 -4.84 13.83
C ILE A 842 -42.85 -5.02 14.39
N LYS A 843 -43.88 -4.52 13.70
CA LYS A 843 -45.30 -4.76 14.05
C LYS A 843 -45.62 -6.25 14.12
N ASN A 844 -45.20 -7.03 13.12
CA ASN A 844 -45.44 -8.47 13.09
C ASN A 844 -44.77 -9.19 14.28
N LEU A 845 -43.54 -8.83 14.64
CA LEU A 845 -42.86 -9.37 15.82
C LEU A 845 -43.64 -9.06 17.11
N MET A 846 -44.08 -7.82 17.31
CA MET A 846 -44.91 -7.43 18.46
C MET A 846 -46.26 -8.17 18.49
N CYS A 847 -46.88 -8.40 17.33
CA CYS A 847 -48.12 -9.18 17.22
C CYS A 847 -47.90 -10.67 17.50
N CYS A 848 -46.78 -11.27 17.09
CA CYS A 848 -46.44 -12.66 17.41
C CYS A 848 -46.30 -12.89 18.92
N VAL A 849 -45.74 -11.93 19.68
CA VAL A 849 -45.70 -11.99 21.15
C VAL A 849 -47.11 -12.02 21.76
N ARG A 850 -48.07 -11.28 21.20
CA ARG A 850 -49.50 -11.32 21.60
C ARG A 850 -50.25 -12.58 21.16
N ILE A 851 -49.75 -13.33 20.17
CA ILE A 851 -50.42 -14.54 19.63
C ILE A 851 -49.84 -15.82 20.25
N GLY A 852 -48.55 -15.87 20.59
CA GLY A 852 -47.91 -17.03 21.21
C GLY A 852 -48.58 -17.46 22.52
N THR A 853 -48.88 -16.49 23.39
CA THR A 853 -49.60 -16.69 24.67
C THR A 853 -51.05 -17.18 24.48
N ARG A 854 -51.68 -16.91 23.32
CA ARG A 854 -53.02 -17.42 23.00
C ARG A 854 -52.98 -18.82 22.38
N ARG A 855 -51.95 -19.14 21.59
CA ARG A 855 -51.82 -20.42 20.88
C ARG A 855 -51.53 -21.60 21.81
N GLN A 856 -50.71 -21.41 22.86
CA GLN A 856 -50.48 -22.45 23.88
C GLN A 856 -51.77 -22.86 24.63
N ARG A 857 -52.72 -21.94 24.83
CA ARG A 857 -53.99 -22.24 25.53
C ARG A 857 -55.03 -22.95 24.66
N SER A 858 -54.84 -22.96 23.33
CA SER A 858 -55.71 -23.65 22.36
C SER A 858 -55.14 -25.02 21.94
N SER A 859 -53.81 -25.18 21.88
CA SER A 859 -53.18 -26.40 21.34
C SER A 859 -53.38 -27.67 22.17
N LYS A 860 -53.90 -27.58 23.40
CA LYS A 860 -54.31 -28.75 24.21
C LYS A 860 -55.72 -29.28 23.89
N ALA A 861 -56.50 -28.57 23.08
CA ALA A 861 -57.93 -28.88 22.88
C ALA A 861 -58.29 -29.54 21.53
N ASN A 862 -57.32 -29.72 20.61
CA ASN A 862 -57.64 -30.05 19.21
C ASN A 862 -56.75 -31.14 18.56
N ILE A 863 -56.14 -32.03 19.37
CA ILE A 863 -55.35 -33.19 18.88
C ILE A 863 -56.30 -34.37 18.54
N GLN A 864 -57.51 -34.10 18.00
CA GLN A 864 -58.57 -35.12 17.94
C GLN A 864 -59.67 -34.86 16.89
N ARG A 865 -59.32 -34.77 15.58
CA ARG A 865 -60.16 -35.13 14.41
C ARG A 865 -59.50 -34.80 13.06
N GLY A 866 -59.65 -35.69 12.05
CA GLY A 866 -59.52 -35.46 10.59
C GLY A 866 -58.14 -34.98 10.06
N SER A 867 -57.44 -35.60 9.12
CA SER A 867 -57.74 -36.61 8.07
C SER A 867 -58.76 -36.17 7.00
N GLY A 868 -58.29 -36.06 5.75
CA GLY A 868 -59.12 -36.14 4.53
C GLY A 868 -58.95 -35.04 3.47
N ARG A 869 -58.39 -35.42 2.31
CA ARG A 869 -58.76 -34.97 0.92
C ARG A 869 -58.55 -33.49 0.49
N GLU A 870 -58.55 -33.15 -0.82
CA GLU A 870 -57.98 -33.76 -2.05
C GLU A 870 -58.05 -32.71 -3.21
N THR A 871 -57.30 -32.90 -4.31
CA THR A 871 -57.51 -32.40 -5.71
C THR A 871 -58.40 -31.16 -5.99
N SER A 872 -57.86 -30.04 -6.52
CA SER A 872 -57.75 -29.69 -7.98
C SER A 872 -59.04 -29.08 -8.61
N SER A 873 -59.07 -28.28 -9.69
CA SER A 873 -58.07 -27.88 -10.72
C SER A 873 -58.50 -26.60 -11.49
N SER A 874 -57.57 -26.01 -12.30
CA SER A 874 -57.74 -25.50 -13.70
C SER A 874 -58.89 -24.51 -14.09
N LEU A 875 -58.77 -23.51 -14.99
CA LEU A 875 -57.71 -22.86 -15.81
C LEU A 875 -57.92 -21.32 -15.70
N LYS A 876 -57.59 -20.34 -16.60
CA LYS A 876 -56.89 -20.10 -17.90
C LYS A 876 -56.45 -18.60 -17.86
N GLU A 877 -55.66 -17.99 -18.76
CA GLU A 877 -54.50 -18.35 -19.61
C GLU A 877 -54.07 -17.07 -20.38
N ASN A 878 -52.77 -16.94 -20.73
CA ASN A 878 -52.12 -16.11 -21.77
C ASN A 878 -50.74 -15.61 -21.26
N THR A 879 -49.60 -16.25 -21.57
CA THR A 879 -48.81 -16.27 -22.83
C THR A 879 -47.94 -15.03 -23.10
N ALA A 880 -46.62 -15.18 -22.89
CA ALA A 880 -45.55 -14.66 -23.76
C ALA A 880 -44.21 -15.33 -23.41
N GLU A 881 -43.62 -16.01 -24.40
CA GLU A 881 -42.18 -16.29 -24.65
C GLU A 881 -41.19 -16.55 -23.50
N ASP A 882 -40.64 -17.78 -23.46
CA ASP A 882 -39.35 -18.11 -22.85
C ASP A 882 -38.70 -19.29 -23.61
N SER A 883 -37.51 -19.12 -24.21
CA SER A 883 -36.84 -20.22 -24.95
C SER A 883 -35.35 -20.01 -25.28
N LYS A 884 -34.49 -20.77 -24.57
CA LYS A 884 -33.08 -21.13 -24.93
C LYS A 884 -32.07 -19.95 -24.94
N VAL A 885 -30.75 -20.11 -24.78
CA VAL A 885 -29.83 -21.28 -24.74
C VAL A 885 -28.84 -21.11 -23.57
N SER A 886 -28.42 -22.20 -22.89
CA SER A 886 -27.15 -22.23 -22.15
C SER A 886 -26.58 -23.64 -21.95
N THR A 887 -26.01 -24.20 -23.03
CA THR A 887 -24.91 -25.19 -22.98
C THR A 887 -23.58 -24.40 -22.93
N GLN A 888 -22.46 -24.87 -22.37
CA GLN A 888 -22.13 -26.16 -21.76
C GLN A 888 -20.93 -25.99 -20.81
N GLU A 889 -20.97 -26.55 -19.59
CA GLU A 889 -19.76 -26.85 -18.80
C GLU A 889 -19.65 -28.37 -18.64
N MET A 890 -18.74 -29.00 -19.39
CA MET A 890 -18.26 -30.37 -19.15
C MET A 890 -16.91 -30.56 -19.82
N LEU A 891 -15.89 -30.89 -19.04
CA LEU A 891 -14.93 -31.97 -19.33
C LEU A 891 -14.06 -32.26 -18.10
N LYS A 892 -14.56 -33.15 -17.24
CA LYS A 892 -13.74 -33.97 -16.33
C LYS A 892 -14.38 -35.35 -16.17
N SER A 893 -14.13 -36.18 -17.18
CA SER A 893 -14.06 -37.64 -17.13
C SER A 893 -13.15 -38.11 -18.24
#